data_AF-A0A6A6LQW0-F1
#
_entry.id   AF-A0A6A6LQW0-F1
#
_cell.length_a   1.000
_cell.length_b   1.000
_cell.length_c   1.000
_cell.angle_alpha   90.00
_cell.angle_beta   90.00
_cell.angle_gamma   90.00
#
_symmetry.space_group_name_H-M   'P 1'
#
loop_
_entity.id
_entity.type
_entity.pdbx_description
1 polymer ?
#
loop_
_entity_poly.entity_id
_entity_poly.type
_entity_poly.pdbx_seq_one_letter_code
_entity_poly.pdbx_strand_id
1 'polypeptide(L)'
;MQILDDKVDHSDQLMNIVATDESIRHNSNLYNKHHKFGILDSGFKSISWPNSTRIGPNEELEVDLLGLQQSFRRNSERNRELTSLNHLDLVYNNLTGSIPSFLGNLTNLHYLFLYQNKLTGSIPKSIFGLRKLISLDLSDNFLSGEIPELIVQLQNLEILHLFSNNFSGKIPSALSSLPRLQVLQLWSNNFSDEIPKDLGKQNNLTVIDLSTNSLTGKIPEGLCSSGNLFKLILFSNSLDGEIPKSLSTCKSLQRVRLQDNNLSGELSTEFTKLQLVYFLDISGNNFSGRIDARKWEMTSLQMLSLARNRFYGALPNSFGSDHLENLDLSQNRFSGTIPRTFGSLSELVQLKLSGNQLSGEIPDELSSLKKLVKSIIWEIPINLGRVESLVLVNISHNNLHGSLPSTGAFLAINASAVADNELCGGDTSSGLPPCRRVKNPMWWFYVACILGASVVLALACFGIVLIRGRKNLELKRVENEDGIWELQFFHPKVSKSVTIEDILSSKKEEKVIHRGKKGFSYKGKCIINDMKFMVKEINDVKSIQSNFWPEIAEFGKLQHPNIVKLIGVCRSDRGAYLVYEYVEGKNLSEILRSLSWERRLKIAIGIAKALRFLHCYCSPTVLVGYMSAENYVWTER
;
A
#
# COMPACT_ATOMS: atom_id res chain seq x y z
N MET A 1 -23.34 2.35 -6.75
CA MET A 1 -23.34 2.74 -5.32
C MET A 1 -22.18 2.02 -4.66
N GLN A 2 -20.99 2.57 -4.41
CA GLN A 2 -20.51 3.97 -4.40
C GLN A 2 -21.28 4.91 -3.45
N ILE A 3 -20.55 5.84 -2.80
CA ILE A 3 -20.91 6.68 -1.63
C ILE A 3 -20.64 5.92 -0.31
N LEU A 4 -19.90 6.44 0.69
CA LEU A 4 -18.89 7.52 0.83
C LEU A 4 -17.96 7.02 1.98
N ASP A 5 -16.63 7.19 1.93
CA ASP A 5 -15.90 8.37 2.42
C ASP A 5 -16.25 8.75 3.87
N ASP A 6 -15.40 8.30 4.81
CA ASP A 6 -15.25 8.87 6.15
C ASP A 6 -13.79 8.70 6.59
N LYS A 7 -12.95 9.65 6.17
CA LYS A 7 -11.81 10.06 7.00
C LYS A 7 -12.39 10.88 8.16
N VAL A 8 -12.28 10.39 9.39
CA VAL A 8 -11.83 11.18 10.56
C VAL A 8 -11.71 10.29 11.81
N ASP A 9 -10.51 10.30 12.37
CA ASP A 9 -10.18 10.29 13.79
C ASP A 9 -11.30 9.91 14.81
N HIS A 10 -11.41 8.61 15.11
CA HIS A 10 -12.08 8.09 16.30
C HIS A 10 -11.07 7.34 17.19
N SER A 11 -10.27 8.11 17.93
CA SER A 11 -9.66 7.73 19.23
C SER A 11 -9.06 6.32 19.34
N ASP A 12 -7.79 6.17 18.93
CA ASP A 12 -6.99 4.95 19.13
C ASP A 12 -7.01 4.46 20.60
N GLN A 13 -7.72 3.38 20.88
CA GLN A 13 -7.69 2.71 22.19
C GLN A 13 -6.39 1.89 22.34
N LEU A 14 -5.32 2.58 22.75
CA LEU A 14 -3.98 2.03 22.99
C LEU A 14 -3.95 1.20 24.28
N MET A 15 -4.09 -0.11 24.13
CA MET A 15 -4.05 -1.06 25.25
C MET A 15 -2.68 -1.72 25.39
N ASN A 16 -2.12 -1.63 26.61
CA ASN A 16 -0.93 -2.40 26.97
C ASN A 16 -1.35 -3.73 27.58
N ILE A 17 -0.90 -4.84 27.00
CA ILE A 17 -1.23 -6.21 27.43
C ILE A 17 0.01 -6.88 28.03
N VAL A 18 -0.18 -7.54 29.18
CA VAL A 18 0.87 -8.25 29.93
C VAL A 18 0.87 -9.71 29.54
N ALA A 19 2.01 -10.25 29.11
CA ALA A 19 2.19 -11.68 28.89
C ALA A 19 3.02 -12.32 30.02
N THR A 20 2.39 -13.26 30.74
CA THR A 20 2.96 -14.01 31.88
C THR A 20 3.09 -15.51 31.55
N ASP A 21 3.96 -16.22 32.28
CA ASP A 21 4.27 -17.65 32.15
C ASP A 21 3.94 -18.45 33.42
N GLU A 22 2.71 -18.34 33.95
CA GLU A 22 2.30 -19.19 35.07
C GLU A 22 1.58 -20.48 34.67
N SER A 23 2.11 -21.58 35.22
CA SER A 23 1.55 -22.92 35.24
C SER A 23 0.33 -23.05 36.16
N ILE A 24 -0.58 -23.97 35.81
CA ILE A 24 -1.85 -24.27 36.49
C ILE A 24 -1.72 -24.50 38.02
N ARG A 25 -2.54 -23.80 38.83
CA ARG A 25 -3.01 -24.30 40.15
C ARG A 25 -4.48 -23.94 40.48
N HIS A 26 -5.36 -24.93 40.28
CA HIS A 26 -6.46 -25.39 41.15
C HIS A 26 -7.64 -24.51 41.65
N ASN A 27 -8.86 -25.01 41.37
CA ASN A 27 -10.13 -24.96 42.14
C ASN A 27 -10.82 -23.59 42.38
N SER A 28 -12.16 -23.45 42.39
CA SER A 28 -13.27 -24.44 42.37
C SER A 28 -14.60 -23.86 41.83
N ASN A 29 -15.43 -24.72 41.21
CA ASN A 29 -16.91 -24.71 41.05
C ASN A 29 -17.74 -23.42 41.27
N LEU A 30 -18.60 -23.07 40.28
CA LEU A 30 -20.07 -22.91 40.47
C LEU A 30 -20.90 -22.73 39.16
N TYR A 31 -21.81 -23.68 38.95
CA TYR A 31 -23.08 -23.73 38.18
C TYR A 31 -23.54 -22.66 37.13
N ASN A 32 -23.75 -23.15 35.90
CA ASN A 32 -24.98 -23.09 35.05
C ASN A 32 -25.95 -21.88 35.07
N LYS A 33 -26.19 -21.27 33.89
CA LYS A 33 -27.34 -21.63 33.00
C LYS A 33 -27.29 -20.99 31.58
N HIS A 34 -27.98 -21.64 30.64
CA HIS A 34 -28.15 -21.26 29.22
C HIS A 34 -28.94 -19.93 29.01
N HIS A 35 -29.04 -19.25 27.86
CA HIS A 35 -28.83 -19.45 26.40
C HIS A 35 -28.51 -18.04 25.79
N LYS A 36 -28.11 -17.78 24.51
CA LYS A 36 -27.73 -18.56 23.31
C LYS A 36 -26.92 -17.66 22.35
N PHE A 37 -25.68 -18.03 21.99
CA PHE A 37 -25.10 -17.91 20.63
C PHE A 37 -23.97 -18.95 20.56
N GLY A 38 -23.93 -19.74 19.49
CA GLY A 38 -23.26 -21.04 19.49
C GLY A 38 -21.74 -21.00 19.39
N ILE A 39 -21.04 -21.01 20.53
CA ILE A 39 -19.68 -21.57 20.60
C ILE A 39 -19.84 -23.09 20.73
N LEU A 40 -19.91 -23.77 19.59
CA LEU A 40 -19.69 -25.22 19.50
C LEU A 40 -18.25 -25.45 19.03
N ASP A 41 -17.42 -25.93 19.95
CA ASP A 41 -16.51 -27.07 19.76
C ASP A 41 -15.66 -27.13 18.47
N SER A 42 -15.27 -25.96 17.93
CA SER A 42 -14.52 -25.86 16.68
C SER A 42 -13.21 -25.11 16.90
N GLY A 43 -12.11 -25.79 16.56
CA GLY A 43 -10.74 -25.31 16.72
C GLY A 43 -10.42 -24.05 15.92
N PHE A 44 -9.16 -23.61 16.01
CA PHE A 44 -8.68 -22.37 15.42
C PHE A 44 -9.03 -22.27 13.91
N LYS A 45 -9.93 -21.34 13.57
CA LYS A 45 -10.43 -21.13 12.19
C LYS A 45 -9.57 -20.16 11.36
N SER A 46 -8.74 -19.36 12.03
CA SER A 46 -7.77 -18.45 11.40
C SER A 46 -6.51 -18.37 12.24
N ILE A 47 -5.35 -18.24 11.58
CA ILE A 47 -4.04 -17.94 12.18
C ILE A 47 -3.39 -16.84 11.31
N SER A 48 -2.94 -15.76 11.96
CA SER A 48 -2.16 -14.68 11.36
C SER A 48 -1.04 -14.23 12.32
N TRP A 49 0.06 -13.69 11.77
CA TRP A 49 1.21 -13.21 12.55
C TRP A 49 1.46 -11.71 12.34
N PRO A 50 1.73 -10.91 13.39
CA PRO A 50 2.02 -9.50 13.23
C PRO A 50 3.37 -9.26 12.52
N ASN A 51 3.38 -8.31 11.57
CA ASN A 51 4.52 -7.90 10.74
C ASN A 51 5.88 -7.92 11.45
N SER A 52 6.86 -8.60 10.86
CA SER A 52 8.27 -8.42 11.24
C SER A 52 8.77 -7.07 10.70
N THR A 53 8.93 -6.08 11.58
CA THR A 53 9.50 -4.78 11.20
C THR A 53 11.00 -4.91 10.96
N ARG A 54 11.42 -4.42 9.77
CA ARG A 54 12.77 -4.40 9.16
C ARG A 54 13.92 -4.79 10.09
N ILE A 55 14.57 -5.90 9.76
CA ILE A 55 15.84 -6.36 10.33
C ILE A 55 16.99 -5.52 9.72
N GLY A 56 17.96 -5.12 10.54
CA GLY A 56 19.21 -4.49 10.09
C GLY A 56 20.20 -5.55 9.55
N PRO A 57 21.27 -5.17 8.83
CA PRO A 57 21.89 -6.07 7.83
C PRO A 57 22.50 -7.41 8.28
N ASN A 58 22.66 -7.68 9.59
CA ASN A 58 23.66 -8.65 10.09
C ASN A 58 23.15 -9.75 11.05
N GLU A 59 21.85 -9.95 11.26
CA GLU A 59 21.34 -11.06 12.10
C GLU A 59 20.21 -11.84 11.43
N GLU A 60 20.56 -12.90 10.68
CA GLU A 60 19.62 -13.85 10.10
C GLU A 60 19.22 -14.93 11.12
N LEU A 61 18.12 -14.71 11.83
CA LEU A 61 17.40 -15.79 12.53
C LEU A 61 16.53 -16.54 11.52
N GLU A 62 17.11 -17.59 10.93
CA GLU A 62 16.44 -18.49 10.00
C GLU A 62 15.32 -19.27 10.70
N VAL A 63 14.07 -18.93 10.38
CA VAL A 63 12.89 -19.69 10.84
C VAL A 63 12.49 -20.66 9.73
N ASP A 64 13.11 -21.83 9.75
CA ASP A 64 12.76 -22.96 8.88
C ASP A 64 11.37 -23.50 9.24
N LEU A 65 10.52 -23.68 8.23
CA LEU A 65 9.22 -24.36 8.32
C LEU A 65 9.31 -25.79 8.90
N LEU A 66 10.48 -26.41 8.88
CA LEU A 66 10.79 -27.65 9.60
C LEU A 66 10.49 -27.54 11.11
N GLY A 67 10.65 -26.36 11.72
CA GLY A 67 10.25 -26.10 13.10
C GLY A 67 8.73 -26.16 13.31
N LEU A 68 7.95 -25.65 12.34
CA LEU A 68 6.50 -25.83 12.30
C LEU A 68 6.17 -27.33 12.18
N GLN A 69 6.79 -28.01 11.22
CA GLN A 69 6.60 -29.45 10.99
C GLN A 69 6.89 -30.28 12.25
N GLN A 70 7.95 -29.98 12.99
CA GLN A 70 8.27 -30.66 14.25
C GLN A 70 7.23 -30.38 15.36
N SER A 71 6.69 -29.16 15.43
CA SER A 71 5.60 -28.79 16.36
C SER A 71 4.30 -29.57 16.07
N PHE A 72 3.95 -29.71 14.78
CA PHE A 72 2.83 -30.56 14.31
C PHE A 72 3.09 -32.07 14.55
N ARG A 73 4.35 -32.52 14.45
CA ARG A 73 4.71 -33.95 14.61
C ARG A 73 4.77 -34.39 16.07
N ARG A 74 5.07 -33.49 17.02
CA ARG A 74 5.09 -33.77 18.47
C ARG A 74 3.70 -33.77 19.15
N ASN A 75 2.67 -33.22 18.51
CA ASN A 75 1.32 -33.07 19.08
C ASN A 75 0.24 -33.80 18.26
N SER A 76 0.34 -35.14 18.16
CA SER A 76 -0.58 -35.96 17.33
C SER A 76 -2.06 -35.77 17.65
N GLU A 77 -2.43 -35.48 18.91
CA GLU A 77 -3.82 -35.27 19.32
C GLU A 77 -4.38 -33.90 18.91
N ARG A 78 -3.56 -32.84 18.86
CA ARG A 78 -4.00 -31.50 18.38
C ARG A 78 -4.14 -31.39 16.87
N ASN A 79 -3.61 -32.34 16.09
CA ASN A 79 -3.77 -32.33 14.64
C ASN A 79 -5.24 -32.41 14.19
N ARG A 80 -6.18 -32.85 15.05
CA ARG A 80 -7.62 -32.72 14.77
C ARG A 80 -8.11 -31.27 14.82
N GLU A 81 -7.64 -30.45 15.76
CA GLU A 81 -8.09 -29.06 15.97
C GLU A 81 -7.80 -28.15 14.76
N LEU A 82 -6.66 -28.36 14.08
CA LEU A 82 -6.23 -27.54 12.94
C LEU A 82 -6.85 -27.96 11.61
N THR A 83 -7.53 -29.10 11.52
CA THR A 83 -8.30 -29.44 10.31
C THR A 83 -9.48 -28.50 10.07
N SER A 84 -9.90 -27.74 11.08
CA SER A 84 -10.95 -26.71 10.99
C SER A 84 -10.45 -25.32 10.54
N LEU A 85 -9.17 -25.18 10.23
CA LEU A 85 -8.57 -23.93 9.77
C LEU A 85 -9.09 -23.56 8.37
N ASN A 86 -9.70 -22.39 8.24
CA ASN A 86 -10.20 -21.84 6.98
C ASN A 86 -9.27 -20.79 6.37
N HIS A 87 -8.39 -20.19 7.17
CA HIS A 87 -7.50 -19.11 6.77
C HIS A 87 -6.13 -19.28 7.43
N LEU A 88 -5.06 -19.32 6.63
CA LEU A 88 -3.68 -19.37 7.10
C LEU A 88 -2.90 -18.22 6.46
N ASP A 89 -2.49 -17.27 7.30
CA ASP A 89 -1.69 -16.12 6.92
C ASP A 89 -0.35 -16.16 7.68
N LEU A 90 0.74 -16.29 6.92
CA LEU A 90 2.12 -16.27 7.41
C LEU A 90 2.97 -15.24 6.64
N VAL A 91 2.35 -14.16 6.18
CA VAL A 91 2.97 -13.14 5.32
C VAL A 91 4.01 -12.31 6.09
N TYR A 92 5.08 -11.83 5.43
CA TYR A 92 6.13 -10.98 6.03
C TYR A 92 6.91 -11.61 7.21
N ASN A 93 7.13 -12.93 7.21
CA ASN A 93 7.75 -13.66 8.33
C ASN A 93 9.20 -14.14 8.09
N ASN A 94 9.82 -13.83 6.95
CA ASN A 94 11.19 -14.26 6.58
C ASN A 94 11.39 -15.80 6.67
N LEU A 95 10.32 -16.58 6.46
CA LEU A 95 10.34 -18.04 6.55
C LEU A 95 11.22 -18.64 5.46
N THR A 96 12.07 -19.61 5.81
CA THR A 96 12.92 -20.35 4.87
C THR A 96 12.49 -21.82 4.75
N GLY A 97 13.22 -22.59 3.92
CA GLY A 97 12.91 -23.98 3.62
C GLY A 97 11.81 -24.12 2.58
N SER A 98 11.34 -25.35 2.38
CA SER A 98 10.27 -25.67 1.42
C SER A 98 8.90 -25.68 2.09
N ILE A 99 7.87 -25.32 1.31
CA ILE A 99 6.47 -25.44 1.75
C ILE A 99 6.23 -26.89 2.20
N PRO A 100 5.75 -27.16 3.43
CA PRO A 100 5.65 -28.52 3.90
C PRO A 100 4.43 -29.22 3.31
N SER A 101 4.60 -30.47 2.87
CA SER A 101 3.51 -31.25 2.27
C SER A 101 2.30 -31.47 3.20
N PHE A 102 2.48 -31.39 4.53
CA PHE A 102 1.39 -31.55 5.48
C PHE A 102 0.34 -30.42 5.42
N LEU A 103 0.67 -29.26 4.84
CA LEU A 103 -0.32 -28.18 4.65
C LEU A 103 -1.49 -28.61 3.76
N GLY A 104 -1.28 -29.57 2.86
CA GLY A 104 -2.35 -30.20 2.08
C GLY A 104 -3.37 -31.02 2.89
N ASN A 105 -3.08 -31.30 4.18
CA ASN A 105 -4.04 -31.96 5.09
C ASN A 105 -5.06 -30.96 5.69
N LEU A 106 -4.87 -29.66 5.50
CA LEU A 106 -5.76 -28.60 6.01
C LEU A 106 -6.99 -28.47 5.09
N THR A 107 -7.77 -29.54 4.90
CA THR A 107 -8.79 -29.66 3.85
C THR A 107 -9.98 -28.69 3.94
N ASN A 108 -10.10 -27.92 5.03
CA ASN A 108 -11.06 -26.82 5.15
C ASN A 108 -10.51 -25.44 4.76
N LEU A 109 -9.25 -25.34 4.34
CA LEU A 109 -8.61 -24.07 4.01
C LEU A 109 -9.25 -23.41 2.77
N HIS A 110 -9.63 -22.14 2.91
CA HIS A 110 -10.15 -21.27 1.86
C HIS A 110 -9.12 -20.22 1.42
N TYR A 111 -8.21 -19.83 2.32
CA TYR A 111 -7.18 -18.82 2.08
C TYR A 111 -5.82 -19.33 2.58
N LEU A 112 -4.81 -19.31 1.71
CA LEU A 112 -3.42 -19.65 2.04
C LEU A 112 -2.50 -18.53 1.56
N PHE A 113 -2.00 -17.72 2.50
CA PHE A 113 -1.13 -16.58 2.23
C PHE A 113 0.24 -16.80 2.87
N LEU A 114 1.24 -17.04 2.03
CA LEU A 114 2.65 -17.25 2.41
C LEU A 114 3.59 -16.22 1.75
N TYR A 115 3.05 -15.14 1.18
CA TYR A 115 3.83 -14.20 0.39
C TYR A 115 4.84 -13.38 1.22
N GLN A 116 5.86 -12.84 0.54
CA GLN A 116 6.94 -12.05 1.16
C GLN A 116 7.67 -12.81 2.28
N ASN A 117 8.20 -13.96 1.89
CA ASN A 117 9.06 -14.82 2.71
C ASN A 117 10.31 -15.22 1.89
N LYS A 118 11.10 -16.19 2.38
CA LYS A 118 12.29 -16.74 1.71
C LYS A 118 12.09 -18.22 1.35
N LEU A 119 10.86 -18.62 1.02
CA LEU A 119 10.49 -20.01 0.75
C LEU A 119 11.12 -20.52 -0.54
N THR A 120 11.54 -21.79 -0.56
CA THR A 120 12.29 -22.40 -1.66
C THR A 120 11.67 -23.70 -2.16
N GLY A 121 12.08 -24.17 -3.34
CA GLY A 121 11.60 -25.42 -3.92
C GLY A 121 10.19 -25.35 -4.47
N SER A 122 9.61 -26.50 -4.83
CA SER A 122 8.34 -26.57 -5.54
C SER A 122 7.10 -26.59 -4.64
N ILE A 123 5.96 -26.15 -5.19
CA ILE A 123 4.66 -26.28 -4.54
C ILE A 123 4.36 -27.78 -4.34
N PRO A 124 4.18 -28.26 -3.09
CA PRO A 124 3.91 -29.67 -2.83
C PRO A 124 2.62 -30.11 -3.52
N LYS A 125 2.64 -31.29 -4.15
CA LYS A 125 1.47 -31.86 -4.84
C LYS A 125 0.22 -31.96 -3.96
N SER A 126 0.39 -32.04 -2.64
CA SER A 126 -0.70 -32.08 -1.67
C SER A 126 -1.47 -30.75 -1.52
N ILE A 127 -0.88 -29.59 -1.86
CA ILE A 127 -1.58 -28.29 -1.84
C ILE A 127 -2.74 -28.28 -2.85
N PHE A 128 -2.59 -28.93 -4.00
CA PHE A 128 -3.68 -29.05 -4.99
C PHE A 128 -4.85 -29.92 -4.51
N GLY A 129 -4.68 -30.67 -3.41
CA GLY A 129 -5.76 -31.37 -2.72
C GLY A 129 -6.71 -30.47 -1.91
N LEU A 130 -6.38 -29.18 -1.72
CA LEU A 130 -7.16 -28.21 -0.94
C LEU A 130 -8.38 -27.70 -1.73
N ARG A 131 -9.36 -28.57 -2.00
CA ARG A 131 -10.50 -28.28 -2.90
C ARG A 131 -11.41 -27.12 -2.49
N LYS A 132 -11.31 -26.60 -1.25
CA LYS A 132 -12.07 -25.43 -0.77
C LYS A 132 -11.32 -24.10 -0.94
N LEU A 133 -10.08 -24.13 -1.44
CA LEU A 133 -9.25 -22.95 -1.60
C LEU A 133 -9.86 -21.99 -2.62
N ILE A 134 -10.07 -20.75 -2.18
CA ILE A 134 -10.59 -19.61 -2.96
C ILE A 134 -9.44 -18.70 -3.40
N SER A 135 -8.46 -18.47 -2.52
CA SER A 135 -7.28 -17.67 -2.82
C SER A 135 -6.00 -18.35 -2.34
N LEU A 136 -5.02 -18.40 -3.24
CA LEU A 136 -3.66 -18.89 -3.01
C LEU A 136 -2.67 -17.79 -3.35
N ASP A 137 -1.94 -17.32 -2.35
CA ASP A 137 -0.88 -16.33 -2.52
C ASP A 137 0.45 -16.85 -1.98
N LEU A 138 1.36 -17.15 -2.90
CA LEU A 138 2.73 -17.60 -2.64
C LEU A 138 3.76 -16.63 -3.25
N SER A 139 3.35 -15.40 -3.58
CA SER A 139 4.19 -14.43 -4.27
C SER A 139 5.41 -13.96 -3.45
N ASP A 140 6.37 -13.28 -4.10
CA ASP A 140 7.57 -12.70 -3.47
C ASP A 140 8.31 -13.72 -2.57
N ASN A 141 8.79 -14.80 -3.20
CA ASN A 141 9.52 -15.90 -2.58
C ASN A 141 10.58 -16.44 -3.55
N PHE A 142 11.26 -17.54 -3.20
CA PHE A 142 12.24 -18.24 -4.05
C PHE A 142 11.74 -19.63 -4.50
N LEU A 143 10.42 -19.81 -4.65
CA LEU A 143 9.81 -21.07 -5.06
C LEU A 143 10.16 -21.37 -6.53
N SER A 144 10.26 -22.65 -6.88
CA SER A 144 10.80 -23.08 -8.17
C SER A 144 10.14 -24.35 -8.73
N GLY A 145 10.53 -24.73 -9.96
CA GLY A 145 9.95 -25.84 -10.69
C GLY A 145 8.64 -25.47 -11.40
N GLU A 146 7.93 -26.47 -11.90
CA GLU A 146 6.71 -26.28 -12.68
C GLU A 146 5.46 -26.22 -11.81
N ILE A 147 4.45 -25.47 -12.26
CA ILE A 147 3.08 -25.65 -11.76
C ILE A 147 2.51 -26.93 -12.42
N PRO A 148 2.04 -27.94 -11.68
CA PRO A 148 1.48 -29.14 -12.27
C PRO A 148 0.04 -28.94 -12.76
N GLU A 149 -0.36 -29.68 -13.79
CA GLU A 149 -1.75 -29.79 -14.28
C GLU A 149 -2.75 -30.26 -13.18
N LEU A 150 -2.25 -30.79 -12.05
CA LEU A 150 -3.03 -31.05 -10.83
C LEU A 150 -3.77 -29.82 -10.29
N ILE A 151 -3.37 -28.60 -10.67
CA ILE A 151 -4.05 -27.36 -10.30
C ILE A 151 -5.55 -27.36 -10.66
N VAL A 152 -5.98 -28.16 -11.64
CA VAL A 152 -7.39 -28.41 -11.98
C VAL A 152 -8.24 -28.88 -10.78
N GLN A 153 -7.63 -29.45 -9.73
CA GLN A 153 -8.34 -29.90 -8.54
C GLN A 153 -8.86 -28.75 -7.67
N LEU A 154 -8.33 -27.54 -7.81
CA LEU A 154 -8.72 -26.34 -7.05
C LEU A 154 -9.95 -25.65 -7.68
N GLN A 155 -11.05 -26.39 -7.82
CA GLN A 155 -12.27 -25.95 -8.52
C GLN A 155 -12.98 -24.70 -7.93
N ASN A 156 -12.65 -24.30 -6.71
CA ASN A 156 -13.16 -23.08 -6.08
C ASN A 156 -12.21 -21.87 -6.19
N LEU A 157 -11.04 -22.02 -6.82
CA LEU A 157 -10.01 -20.99 -6.86
C LEU A 157 -10.46 -19.80 -7.73
N GLU A 158 -10.46 -18.62 -7.11
CA GLU A 158 -10.82 -17.34 -7.72
C GLU A 158 -9.58 -16.47 -7.96
N ILE A 159 -8.59 -16.56 -7.07
CA ILE A 159 -7.38 -15.74 -7.07
C ILE A 159 -6.14 -16.63 -6.96
N LEU A 160 -5.19 -16.46 -7.90
CA LEU A 160 -3.89 -17.13 -7.89
C LEU A 160 -2.76 -16.11 -8.08
N HIS A 161 -1.97 -15.92 -7.04
CA HIS A 161 -0.77 -15.08 -7.04
C HIS A 161 0.47 -15.96 -6.81
N LEU A 162 1.32 -16.05 -7.83
CA LEU A 162 2.61 -16.77 -7.80
C LEU A 162 3.76 -15.90 -8.34
N PHE A 163 3.54 -14.59 -8.42
CA PHE A 163 4.50 -13.64 -8.98
C PHE A 163 5.76 -13.48 -8.13
N SER A 164 6.83 -12.89 -8.69
CA SER A 164 8.13 -12.71 -8.02
C SER A 164 8.65 -14.02 -7.39
N ASN A 165 8.84 -15.04 -8.22
CA ASN A 165 9.36 -16.34 -7.83
C ASN A 165 10.30 -16.87 -8.93
N ASN A 166 10.77 -18.10 -8.79
CA ASN A 166 11.65 -18.78 -9.74
C ASN A 166 10.95 -19.99 -10.40
N PHE A 167 9.62 -19.92 -10.57
CA PHE A 167 8.85 -20.96 -11.29
C PHE A 167 9.25 -21.02 -12.76
N SER A 168 9.14 -22.21 -13.35
CA SER A 168 9.62 -22.50 -14.71
C SER A 168 8.69 -23.46 -15.47
N GLY A 169 9.04 -23.74 -16.73
CA GLY A 169 8.21 -24.55 -17.62
C GLY A 169 6.99 -23.79 -18.14
N LYS A 170 6.02 -24.51 -18.68
CA LYS A 170 4.81 -23.92 -19.27
C LYS A 170 3.77 -23.51 -18.23
N ILE A 171 2.91 -22.56 -18.59
CA ILE A 171 1.66 -22.29 -17.88
C ILE A 171 0.70 -23.49 -18.11
N PRO A 172 0.16 -24.14 -17.05
CA PRO A 172 -0.68 -25.34 -17.22
C PRO A 172 -1.98 -25.07 -17.95
N SER A 173 -2.34 -25.98 -18.85
CA SER A 173 -3.61 -25.94 -19.59
C SER A 173 -4.83 -26.08 -18.66
N ALA A 174 -4.67 -26.78 -17.53
CA ALA A 174 -5.63 -26.90 -16.45
C ALA A 174 -6.17 -25.57 -15.91
N LEU A 175 -5.39 -24.48 -15.96
CA LEU A 175 -5.86 -23.16 -15.50
C LEU A 175 -7.04 -22.65 -16.34
N SER A 176 -7.11 -23.01 -17.62
CA SER A 176 -8.25 -22.71 -18.50
C SER A 176 -9.54 -23.39 -18.04
N SER A 177 -9.45 -24.50 -17.28
CA SER A 177 -10.60 -25.30 -16.81
C SER A 177 -11.00 -25.03 -15.35
N LEU A 178 -10.48 -23.95 -14.73
CA LEU A 178 -10.89 -23.52 -13.39
C LEU A 178 -12.06 -22.51 -13.48
N PRO A 179 -13.32 -22.94 -13.23
CA PRO A 179 -14.51 -22.16 -13.64
C PRO A 179 -14.68 -20.84 -12.89
N ARG A 180 -14.03 -20.68 -11.72
CA ARG A 180 -14.12 -19.49 -10.88
C ARG A 180 -12.93 -18.53 -10.99
N LEU A 181 -11.88 -18.90 -11.73
CA LEU A 181 -10.65 -18.11 -11.79
C LEU A 181 -10.93 -16.72 -12.37
N GLN A 182 -10.61 -15.68 -11.61
CA GLN A 182 -10.81 -14.27 -11.94
C GLN A 182 -9.48 -13.51 -12.02
N VAL A 183 -8.57 -13.78 -11.08
CA VAL A 183 -7.27 -13.09 -10.97
C VAL A 183 -6.14 -14.10 -11.11
N LEU A 184 -5.31 -13.91 -12.14
CA LEU A 184 -4.12 -14.71 -12.41
C LEU A 184 -2.89 -13.81 -12.51
N GLN A 185 -1.99 -13.90 -11.53
CA GLN A 185 -0.75 -13.14 -11.51
C GLN A 185 0.47 -14.07 -11.36
N LEU A 186 1.21 -14.24 -12.47
CA LEU A 186 2.39 -15.11 -12.60
C LEU A 186 3.65 -14.31 -13.00
N TRP A 187 3.60 -12.98 -12.93
CA TRP A 187 4.65 -12.09 -13.41
C TRP A 187 5.98 -12.22 -12.66
N SER A 188 7.10 -11.84 -13.28
CA SER A 188 8.46 -12.00 -12.73
C SER A 188 8.74 -13.44 -12.28
N ASN A 189 8.71 -14.35 -13.25
CA ASN A 189 9.09 -15.76 -13.12
C ASN A 189 9.88 -16.18 -14.37
N ASN A 190 10.14 -17.48 -14.52
CA ASN A 190 10.83 -18.06 -15.66
C ASN A 190 9.90 -18.98 -16.48
N PHE A 191 8.61 -18.66 -16.58
CA PHE A 191 7.65 -19.40 -17.41
C PHE A 191 7.98 -19.26 -18.90
N SER A 192 7.76 -20.33 -19.65
CA SER A 192 8.07 -20.48 -21.07
C SER A 192 6.88 -21.07 -21.86
N ASP A 193 7.09 -21.34 -23.14
CA ASP A 193 6.06 -21.78 -24.10
C ASP A 193 4.91 -20.78 -24.27
N GLU A 194 3.82 -21.21 -24.91
CA GLU A 194 2.66 -20.38 -25.22
C GLU A 194 1.71 -20.20 -24.02
N ILE A 195 1.00 -19.06 -23.99
CA ILE A 195 -0.15 -18.86 -23.11
C ILE A 195 -1.25 -19.86 -23.53
N PRO A 196 -1.87 -20.64 -22.62
CA PRO A 196 -2.87 -21.64 -22.99
C PRO A 196 -4.02 -21.06 -23.84
N LYS A 197 -4.17 -21.58 -25.06
CA LYS A 197 -5.12 -21.09 -26.09
C LYS A 197 -6.60 -21.00 -25.66
N ASP A 198 -6.96 -21.71 -24.60
CA ASP A 198 -8.32 -21.80 -24.06
C ASP A 198 -8.50 -20.99 -22.75
N LEU A 199 -7.46 -20.30 -22.28
CA LEU A 199 -7.53 -19.37 -21.15
C LEU A 199 -8.50 -18.22 -21.46
N GLY A 200 -9.38 -17.89 -20.51
CA GLY A 200 -10.46 -16.93 -20.67
C GLY A 200 -11.77 -17.49 -21.27
N LYS A 201 -11.76 -18.70 -21.87
CA LYS A 201 -12.95 -19.29 -22.52
C LYS A 201 -13.96 -19.88 -21.53
N GLN A 202 -13.49 -20.49 -20.45
CA GLN A 202 -14.34 -21.20 -19.47
C GLN A 202 -14.30 -20.55 -18.07
N ASN A 203 -13.66 -19.39 -17.93
CA ASN A 203 -13.45 -18.72 -16.64
C ASN A 203 -13.61 -17.20 -16.74
N ASN A 204 -14.01 -16.58 -15.63
CA ASN A 204 -14.40 -15.18 -15.59
C ASN A 204 -13.21 -14.26 -15.30
N LEU A 205 -12.16 -14.32 -16.14
CA LEU A 205 -10.96 -13.50 -15.93
C LEU A 205 -11.29 -12.00 -15.93
N THR A 206 -10.80 -11.31 -14.90
CA THR A 206 -10.90 -9.87 -14.68
C THR A 206 -9.52 -9.21 -14.69
N VAL A 207 -8.51 -9.90 -14.16
CA VAL A 207 -7.10 -9.47 -14.13
C VAL A 207 -6.20 -10.61 -14.58
N ILE A 208 -5.34 -10.32 -15.56
CA ILE A 208 -4.23 -11.20 -15.95
C ILE A 208 -2.91 -10.42 -15.99
N ASP A 209 -1.91 -10.95 -15.31
CA ASP A 209 -0.55 -10.40 -15.30
C ASP A 209 0.50 -11.53 -15.43
N LEU A 210 1.04 -11.67 -16.64
CA LEU A 210 2.06 -12.67 -17.01
C LEU A 210 3.38 -12.00 -17.41
N SER A 211 3.55 -10.72 -17.06
CA SER A 211 4.71 -9.93 -17.48
C SER A 211 6.05 -10.44 -16.94
N THR A 212 7.15 -10.08 -17.59
CA THR A 212 8.51 -10.46 -17.17
C THR A 212 8.66 -11.98 -17.02
N ASN A 213 8.52 -12.68 -18.15
CA ASN A 213 8.68 -14.13 -18.30
C ASN A 213 9.36 -14.43 -19.66
N SER A 214 9.45 -15.70 -20.06
CA SER A 214 9.96 -16.15 -21.36
C SER A 214 8.85 -16.73 -22.26
N LEU A 215 7.62 -16.20 -22.15
CA LEU A 215 6.47 -16.70 -22.91
C LEU A 215 6.57 -16.36 -24.40
N THR A 216 6.09 -17.26 -25.26
CA THR A 216 6.20 -17.18 -26.73
C THR A 216 4.83 -17.31 -27.40
N GLY A 217 4.79 -17.15 -28.73
CA GLY A 217 3.58 -17.34 -29.53
C GLY A 217 2.53 -16.26 -29.28
N LYS A 218 1.28 -16.54 -29.66
CA LYS A 218 0.23 -15.53 -29.79
C LYS A 218 -0.54 -15.30 -28.50
N ILE A 219 -1.05 -14.08 -28.34
CA ILE A 219 -2.09 -13.78 -27.34
C ILE A 219 -3.35 -14.61 -27.67
N PRO A 220 -3.94 -15.38 -26.74
CA PRO A 220 -5.11 -16.21 -27.03
C PRO A 220 -6.36 -15.39 -27.41
N GLU A 221 -7.08 -15.83 -28.45
CA GLU A 221 -8.34 -15.18 -28.87
C GLU A 221 -9.44 -15.25 -27.78
N GLY A 222 -9.41 -16.28 -26.93
CA GLY A 222 -10.40 -16.51 -25.87
C GLY A 222 -10.23 -15.65 -24.62
N LEU A 223 -9.19 -14.81 -24.53
CA LEU A 223 -8.74 -14.24 -23.26
C LEU A 223 -9.77 -13.33 -22.56
N CYS A 224 -10.72 -12.77 -23.31
CA CYS A 224 -11.86 -12.01 -22.79
C CYS A 224 -13.21 -12.55 -23.29
N SER A 225 -13.37 -13.87 -23.44
CA SER A 225 -14.70 -14.45 -23.74
C SER A 225 -15.73 -14.18 -22.63
N SER A 226 -15.29 -13.87 -21.41
CA SER A 226 -16.15 -13.42 -20.29
C SER A 226 -16.70 -12.00 -20.44
N GLY A 227 -16.07 -11.15 -21.24
CA GLY A 227 -16.39 -9.71 -21.34
C GLY A 227 -16.04 -8.85 -20.11
N ASN A 228 -15.35 -9.41 -19.10
CA ASN A 228 -15.06 -8.75 -17.82
C ASN A 228 -13.56 -8.43 -17.57
N LEU A 229 -12.66 -8.78 -18.50
CA LEU A 229 -11.23 -8.52 -18.36
C LEU A 229 -10.96 -7.00 -18.41
N PHE A 230 -10.47 -6.42 -17.33
CA PHE A 230 -10.17 -4.97 -17.26
C PHE A 230 -8.68 -4.65 -17.22
N LYS A 231 -7.85 -5.60 -16.78
CA LYS A 231 -6.39 -5.45 -16.67
C LYS A 231 -5.68 -6.60 -17.40
N LEU A 232 -5.01 -6.27 -18.50
CA LEU A 232 -4.25 -7.18 -19.35
C LEU A 232 -2.79 -6.73 -19.38
N ILE A 233 -1.90 -7.51 -18.75
CA ILE A 233 -0.49 -7.18 -18.60
C ILE A 233 0.37 -8.37 -19.02
N LEU A 234 1.10 -8.24 -20.13
CA LEU A 234 1.92 -9.29 -20.77
C LEU A 234 3.33 -8.79 -21.16
N PHE A 235 3.73 -7.61 -20.70
CA PHE A 235 4.98 -6.95 -21.12
C PHE A 235 6.25 -7.75 -20.76
N SER A 236 7.36 -7.49 -21.46
CA SER A 236 8.65 -8.18 -21.27
C SER A 236 8.50 -9.71 -21.38
N ASN A 237 8.12 -10.16 -22.57
CA ASN A 237 8.05 -11.56 -23.00
C ASN A 237 8.53 -11.66 -24.47
N SER A 238 8.36 -12.81 -25.11
CA SER A 238 8.65 -13.03 -26.54
C SER A 238 7.38 -13.33 -27.36
N LEU A 239 6.23 -12.77 -26.96
CA LEU A 239 4.95 -12.98 -27.65
C LEU A 239 4.95 -12.39 -29.06
N ASP A 240 4.27 -13.04 -29.99
CA ASP A 240 4.24 -12.69 -31.42
C ASP A 240 2.81 -12.62 -31.99
N GLY A 241 2.71 -12.40 -33.32
CA GLY A 241 1.45 -12.27 -34.02
C GLY A 241 0.77 -10.92 -33.81
N GLU A 242 -0.52 -10.85 -34.09
CA GLU A 242 -1.33 -9.63 -33.96
C GLU A 242 -2.06 -9.57 -32.62
N ILE A 243 -2.50 -8.38 -32.19
CA ILE A 243 -3.48 -8.25 -31.09
C ILE A 243 -4.80 -8.88 -31.56
N PRO A 244 -5.34 -9.91 -30.86
CA PRO A 244 -6.56 -10.58 -31.29
C PRO A 244 -7.74 -9.63 -31.42
N LYS A 245 -8.47 -9.73 -32.55
CA LYS A 245 -9.66 -8.90 -32.80
C LYS A 245 -10.76 -9.09 -31.74
N SER A 246 -10.81 -10.25 -31.09
CA SER A 246 -11.69 -10.52 -29.94
C SER A 246 -11.42 -9.63 -28.73
N LEU A 247 -10.20 -9.10 -28.52
CA LEU A 247 -9.97 -8.12 -27.46
C LEU A 247 -10.70 -6.79 -27.72
N SER A 248 -11.09 -6.51 -28.97
CA SER A 248 -11.91 -5.33 -29.31
C SER A 248 -13.36 -5.46 -28.84
N THR A 249 -13.86 -6.67 -28.51
CA THR A 249 -15.18 -6.84 -27.88
C THR A 249 -15.12 -6.69 -26.36
N CYS A 250 -13.93 -6.62 -25.78
CA CYS A 250 -13.69 -6.55 -24.35
C CYS A 250 -13.87 -5.13 -23.81
N LYS A 251 -15.11 -4.64 -23.79
CA LYS A 251 -15.47 -3.26 -23.40
C LYS A 251 -15.08 -2.89 -21.96
N SER A 252 -14.77 -3.87 -21.12
CA SER A 252 -14.24 -3.73 -19.76
C SER A 252 -12.77 -3.29 -19.70
N LEU A 253 -12.00 -3.39 -20.79
CA LEU A 253 -10.55 -3.10 -20.76
C LEU A 253 -10.26 -1.66 -20.33
N GLN A 254 -9.40 -1.54 -19.32
CA GLN A 254 -8.95 -0.27 -18.74
C GLN A 254 -7.43 -0.11 -18.85
N ARG A 255 -6.67 -1.17 -18.56
CA ARG A 255 -5.21 -1.16 -18.56
C ARG A 255 -4.68 -2.27 -19.45
N VAL A 256 -4.02 -1.90 -20.55
CA VAL A 256 -3.39 -2.81 -21.50
C VAL A 256 -1.89 -2.51 -21.56
N ARG A 257 -1.06 -3.51 -21.24
CA ARG A 257 0.40 -3.41 -21.23
C ARG A 257 1.03 -4.60 -21.93
N LEU A 258 1.51 -4.37 -23.14
CA LEU A 258 2.05 -5.38 -24.05
C LEU A 258 3.49 -5.04 -24.48
N GLN A 259 4.14 -4.08 -23.81
CA GLN A 259 5.43 -3.57 -24.26
C GLN A 259 6.57 -4.59 -24.20
N ASP A 260 7.65 -4.34 -24.93
CA ASP A 260 8.85 -5.21 -25.01
C ASP A 260 8.48 -6.67 -25.30
N ASN A 261 7.98 -6.90 -26.52
CA ASN A 261 7.57 -8.19 -27.09
C ASN A 261 7.85 -8.20 -28.62
N ASN A 262 7.47 -9.27 -29.31
CA ASN A 262 7.60 -9.42 -30.78
C ASN A 262 6.26 -9.22 -31.53
N LEU A 263 5.25 -8.59 -30.90
CA LEU A 263 3.91 -8.41 -31.47
C LEU A 263 3.95 -7.51 -32.71
N SER A 264 3.06 -7.74 -33.66
CA SER A 264 3.13 -7.19 -35.02
C SER A 264 1.75 -6.94 -35.63
N GLY A 265 1.71 -6.59 -36.92
CA GLY A 265 0.48 -6.22 -37.62
C GLY A 265 0.02 -4.81 -37.29
N GLU A 266 -1.26 -4.53 -37.55
CA GLU A 266 -1.87 -3.21 -37.36
C GLU A 266 -2.88 -3.18 -36.20
N LEU A 267 -2.99 -2.02 -35.53
CA LEU A 267 -4.02 -1.80 -34.51
C LEU A 267 -5.42 -1.74 -35.14
N SER A 268 -6.31 -2.68 -34.82
CA SER A 268 -7.66 -2.71 -35.40
C SER A 268 -8.45 -1.44 -35.03
N THR A 269 -9.29 -0.95 -35.95
CA THR A 269 -10.16 0.22 -35.73
C THR A 269 -11.17 0.01 -34.60
N GLU A 270 -11.53 -1.24 -34.29
CA GLU A 270 -12.41 -1.56 -33.16
C GLU A 270 -11.64 -1.56 -31.83
N PHE A 271 -10.34 -1.89 -31.84
CA PHE A 271 -9.48 -1.77 -30.67
C PHE A 271 -9.28 -0.29 -30.28
N THR A 272 -9.11 0.60 -31.26
CA THR A 272 -8.99 2.07 -31.02
C THR A 272 -10.30 2.75 -30.58
N LYS A 273 -11.38 2.00 -30.36
CA LYS A 273 -12.68 2.49 -29.81
C LYS A 273 -12.98 2.02 -28.38
N LEU A 274 -12.04 1.36 -27.70
CA LEU A 274 -12.26 0.91 -26.32
C LEU A 274 -12.24 2.10 -25.33
N GLN A 275 -13.43 2.68 -25.11
CA GLN A 275 -13.63 3.93 -24.36
C GLN A 275 -13.07 3.92 -22.92
N LEU A 276 -13.03 2.76 -22.25
CA LEU A 276 -12.55 2.64 -20.86
C LEU A 276 -11.03 2.53 -20.73
N VAL A 277 -10.29 2.37 -21.84
CA VAL A 277 -8.83 2.23 -21.80
C VAL A 277 -8.20 3.56 -21.41
N TYR A 278 -7.68 3.62 -20.18
CA TYR A 278 -6.97 4.79 -19.65
C TYR A 278 -5.45 4.66 -19.80
N PHE A 279 -4.93 3.44 -19.89
CA PHE A 279 -3.50 3.16 -20.00
C PHE A 279 -3.25 2.11 -21.08
N LEU A 280 -2.65 2.55 -22.19
CA LEU A 280 -2.22 1.69 -23.30
C LEU A 280 -0.72 1.84 -23.54
N ASP A 281 0.02 0.76 -23.31
CA ASP A 281 1.45 0.70 -23.61
C ASP A 281 1.75 -0.55 -24.45
N ILE A 282 2.14 -0.32 -25.69
CA ILE A 282 2.51 -1.35 -26.67
C ILE A 282 3.91 -1.10 -27.25
N SER A 283 4.72 -0.34 -26.53
CA SER A 283 6.04 0.07 -26.99
C SER A 283 7.03 -1.10 -27.14
N GLY A 284 8.12 -0.92 -27.88
CA GLY A 284 9.15 -1.96 -28.02
C GLY A 284 8.62 -3.24 -28.69
N ASN A 285 7.94 -3.09 -29.82
CA ASN A 285 7.30 -4.17 -30.56
C ASN A 285 7.55 -4.00 -32.08
N ASN A 286 6.88 -4.81 -32.89
CA ASN A 286 6.93 -4.82 -34.35
C ASN A 286 5.59 -4.36 -34.99
N PHE A 287 4.79 -3.55 -34.28
CA PHE A 287 3.55 -3.00 -34.83
C PHE A 287 3.81 -2.01 -35.97
N SER A 288 2.89 -1.95 -36.92
CA SER A 288 3.01 -1.13 -38.12
C SER A 288 1.66 -0.54 -38.55
N GLY A 289 1.66 0.09 -39.72
CA GLY A 289 0.48 0.71 -40.30
C GLY A 289 0.35 2.19 -39.95
N ARG A 290 -0.72 2.79 -40.50
CA ARG A 290 -1.07 4.20 -40.32
C ARG A 290 -1.93 4.42 -39.08
N ILE A 291 -1.69 5.54 -38.37
CA ILE A 291 -2.50 5.98 -37.22
C ILE A 291 -3.40 7.19 -37.53
N ASP A 292 -3.06 7.98 -38.55
CA ASP A 292 -3.87 9.08 -39.09
C ASP A 292 -5.15 8.59 -39.79
N ALA A 293 -5.10 7.41 -40.40
CA ALA A 293 -6.24 6.75 -41.03
C ALA A 293 -7.26 6.15 -40.02
N ARG A 294 -6.99 6.20 -38.71
CA ARG A 294 -7.84 5.56 -37.68
C ARG A 294 -8.59 6.62 -36.87
N LYS A 295 -9.87 6.35 -36.63
CA LYS A 295 -10.67 7.11 -35.68
C LYS A 295 -10.43 6.56 -34.28
N TRP A 296 -9.78 7.35 -33.44
CA TRP A 296 -9.57 7.04 -32.03
C TRP A 296 -10.77 7.53 -31.21
N GLU A 297 -11.35 6.65 -30.40
CA GLU A 297 -12.49 6.94 -29.51
C GLU A 297 -12.21 6.43 -28.08
N MET A 298 -10.94 6.37 -27.67
CA MET A 298 -10.50 6.01 -26.32
C MET A 298 -10.65 7.20 -25.35
N THR A 299 -11.88 7.58 -25.01
CA THR A 299 -12.19 8.81 -24.27
C THR A 299 -11.59 8.91 -22.86
N SER A 300 -11.23 7.77 -22.24
CA SER A 300 -10.59 7.72 -20.91
C SER A 300 -9.06 7.78 -20.95
N LEU A 301 -8.43 7.86 -22.13
CA LEU A 301 -6.98 7.67 -22.30
C LEU A 301 -6.15 8.76 -21.60
N GLN A 302 -5.29 8.33 -20.69
CA GLN A 302 -4.35 9.17 -19.92
C GLN A 302 -2.88 8.87 -20.29
N MET A 303 -2.56 7.61 -20.56
CA MET A 303 -1.22 7.17 -20.97
C MET A 303 -1.30 6.40 -22.29
N LEU A 304 -0.60 6.90 -23.30
CA LEU A 304 -0.41 6.24 -24.59
C LEU A 304 1.08 6.13 -24.93
N SER A 305 1.57 4.91 -25.05
CA SER A 305 2.92 4.62 -25.54
C SER A 305 2.88 3.68 -26.75
N LEU A 306 3.24 4.24 -27.90
CA LEU A 306 3.44 3.54 -29.18
C LEU A 306 4.93 3.42 -29.53
N ALA A 307 5.82 3.84 -28.63
CA ALA A 307 7.24 4.04 -28.91
C ALA A 307 7.97 2.76 -29.37
N ARG A 308 9.11 2.89 -30.08
CA ARG A 308 9.94 1.75 -30.52
C ARG A 308 9.12 0.71 -31.31
N ASN A 309 8.50 1.15 -32.41
CA ASN A 309 7.68 0.34 -33.32
C ASN A 309 7.97 0.71 -34.79
N ARG A 310 7.15 0.24 -35.73
CA ARG A 310 7.25 0.52 -37.18
C ARG A 310 6.03 1.27 -37.73
N PHE A 311 5.33 2.04 -36.89
CA PHE A 311 4.22 2.89 -37.32
C PHE A 311 4.70 4.01 -38.26
N TYR A 312 3.87 4.40 -39.22
CA TYR A 312 4.21 5.40 -40.25
C TYR A 312 3.01 6.25 -40.67
N GLY A 313 3.24 7.25 -41.52
CA GLY A 313 2.22 8.21 -41.95
C GLY A 313 2.17 9.44 -41.02
N ALA A 314 1.10 10.24 -41.12
CA ALA A 314 0.96 11.43 -40.30
C ALA A 314 0.51 11.11 -38.87
N LEU A 315 0.65 12.09 -37.97
CA LEU A 315 0.02 12.07 -36.66
C LEU A 315 -1.47 12.46 -36.79
N PRO A 316 -2.40 11.80 -36.07
CA PRO A 316 -3.81 12.19 -36.08
C PRO A 316 -4.01 13.48 -35.28
N ASN A 317 -5.08 14.23 -35.59
CA ASN A 317 -5.40 15.45 -34.84
C ASN A 317 -5.82 15.19 -33.38
N SER A 318 -6.22 13.97 -33.01
CA SER A 318 -6.59 13.57 -31.65
C SER A 318 -6.49 12.05 -31.48
N PHE A 319 -6.23 11.60 -30.24
CA PHE A 319 -6.31 10.21 -29.79
C PHE A 319 -7.63 9.88 -29.07
N GLY A 320 -8.64 10.75 -29.20
CA GLY A 320 -9.99 10.55 -28.67
C GLY A 320 -10.19 10.96 -27.20
N SER A 321 -9.15 11.42 -26.51
CA SER A 321 -9.20 11.88 -25.11
C SER A 321 -8.53 13.24 -24.93
N ASP A 322 -9.17 14.12 -24.16
CA ASP A 322 -8.62 15.39 -23.69
C ASP A 322 -7.88 15.24 -22.34
N HIS A 323 -7.93 14.06 -21.72
CA HIS A 323 -7.29 13.72 -20.44
C HIS A 323 -5.88 13.12 -20.60
N LEU A 324 -5.28 13.23 -21.79
CA LEU A 324 -4.01 12.59 -22.10
C LEU A 324 -2.85 13.27 -21.34
N GLU A 325 -2.29 12.59 -20.33
CA GLU A 325 -1.19 13.07 -19.50
C GLU A 325 0.19 12.73 -20.09
N ASN A 326 0.31 11.59 -20.77
CA ASN A 326 1.59 11.11 -21.29
C ASN A 326 1.44 10.47 -22.68
N LEU A 327 2.17 11.01 -23.64
CA LEU A 327 2.20 10.59 -25.03
C LEU A 327 3.64 10.28 -25.47
N ASP A 328 3.93 8.99 -25.70
CA ASP A 328 5.23 8.52 -26.20
C ASP A 328 5.07 7.85 -27.57
N LEU A 329 5.49 8.58 -28.62
CA LEU A 329 5.48 8.14 -30.02
C LEU A 329 6.91 7.99 -30.56
N SER A 330 7.92 8.01 -29.70
CA SER A 330 9.33 8.02 -30.08
C SER A 330 9.77 6.74 -30.82
N GLN A 331 10.85 6.80 -31.60
CA GLN A 331 11.45 5.67 -32.31
C GLN A 331 10.43 4.92 -33.20
N ASN A 332 9.88 5.65 -34.17
CA ASN A 332 8.92 5.16 -35.17
C ASN A 332 9.28 5.74 -36.55
N ARG A 333 8.35 5.70 -37.52
CA ARG A 333 8.50 6.29 -38.86
C ARG A 333 7.40 7.31 -39.16
N PHE A 334 6.93 8.04 -38.14
CA PHE A 334 5.93 9.09 -38.32
C PHE A 334 6.50 10.25 -39.12
N SER A 335 5.70 10.80 -40.03
CA SER A 335 6.08 11.79 -41.04
C SER A 335 5.14 12.99 -41.07
N GLY A 336 5.53 14.09 -41.69
CA GLY A 336 4.71 15.30 -41.77
C GLY A 336 4.78 16.15 -40.50
N THR A 337 3.82 17.05 -40.31
CA THR A 337 3.87 18.07 -39.24
C THR A 337 3.29 17.59 -37.92
N ILE A 338 3.78 18.13 -36.81
CA ILE A 338 3.12 18.00 -35.49
C ILE A 338 1.76 18.74 -35.57
N PRO A 339 0.62 18.11 -35.22
CA PRO A 339 -0.69 18.76 -35.29
C PRO A 339 -0.80 19.93 -34.29
N ARG A 340 -1.26 21.09 -34.76
CA ARG A 340 -1.56 22.26 -33.91
C ARG A 340 -2.58 21.94 -32.80
N THR A 341 -3.47 20.99 -33.06
CA THR A 341 -4.45 20.49 -32.08
C THR A 341 -3.81 19.83 -30.86
N PHE A 342 -2.54 19.41 -30.89
CA PHE A 342 -1.87 18.91 -29.68
C PHE A 342 -1.75 19.99 -28.59
N GLY A 343 -1.83 21.28 -28.95
CA GLY A 343 -1.95 22.38 -27.98
C GLY A 343 -3.24 22.37 -27.16
N SER A 344 -4.29 21.65 -27.57
CA SER A 344 -5.53 21.53 -26.77
C SER A 344 -5.48 20.42 -25.71
N LEU A 345 -4.43 19.60 -25.67
CA LEU A 345 -4.26 18.50 -24.71
C LEU A 345 -3.82 19.05 -23.33
N SER A 346 -4.66 19.85 -22.68
CA SER A 346 -4.30 20.66 -21.50
C SER A 346 -3.73 19.87 -20.33
N GLU A 347 -4.05 18.57 -20.26
CA GLU A 347 -3.61 17.65 -19.22
C GLU A 347 -2.21 17.07 -19.45
N LEU A 348 -1.62 17.28 -20.64
CA LEU A 348 -0.36 16.66 -21.06
C LEU A 348 0.83 17.13 -20.21
N VAL A 349 1.46 16.17 -19.54
CA VAL A 349 2.66 16.29 -18.70
C VAL A 349 3.93 15.87 -19.45
N GLN A 350 3.82 14.92 -20.38
CA GLN A 350 4.96 14.35 -21.12
C GLN A 350 4.62 14.16 -22.60
N LEU A 351 5.52 14.63 -23.48
CA LEU A 351 5.41 14.49 -24.94
C LEU A 351 6.75 14.07 -25.53
N LYS A 352 6.83 12.85 -26.07
CA LYS A 352 8.02 12.33 -26.75
C LYS A 352 7.71 11.95 -28.19
N LEU A 353 8.43 12.58 -29.10
CA LEU A 353 8.30 12.42 -30.55
C LEU A 353 9.65 12.09 -31.23
N SER A 354 10.73 11.93 -30.45
CA SER A 354 12.09 11.76 -30.95
C SER A 354 12.31 10.49 -31.76
N GLY A 355 13.24 10.51 -32.71
CA GLY A 355 13.53 9.37 -33.59
C GLY A 355 12.35 9.06 -34.51
N ASN A 356 11.93 10.04 -35.31
CA ASN A 356 10.88 9.94 -36.31
C ASN A 356 11.31 10.68 -37.59
N GLN A 357 10.38 10.87 -38.53
CA GLN A 357 10.55 11.60 -39.79
C GLN A 357 9.66 12.86 -39.82
N LEU A 358 9.34 13.42 -38.64
CA LEU A 358 8.49 14.60 -38.52
C LEU A 358 9.22 15.83 -39.07
N SER A 359 8.47 16.74 -39.68
CA SER A 359 9.00 17.87 -40.46
C SER A 359 8.17 19.13 -40.29
N GLY A 360 8.75 20.29 -40.57
CA GLY A 360 8.08 21.59 -40.43
C GLY A 360 8.37 22.25 -39.09
N GLU A 361 7.61 23.31 -38.80
CA GLU A 361 7.74 24.09 -37.57
C GLU A 361 7.05 23.41 -36.38
N ILE A 362 7.56 23.67 -35.17
CA ILE A 362 6.92 23.27 -33.92
C ILE A 362 5.70 24.18 -33.69
N PRO A 363 4.46 23.66 -33.53
CA PRO A 363 3.28 24.48 -33.32
C PRO A 363 3.39 25.40 -32.10
N ASP A 364 3.17 26.70 -32.31
CA ASP A 364 3.07 27.68 -31.22
C ASP A 364 1.96 27.30 -30.23
N GLU A 365 0.91 26.58 -30.63
CA GLU A 365 -0.16 26.13 -29.74
C GLU A 365 0.34 25.21 -28.61
N LEU A 366 1.47 24.50 -28.78
CA LEU A 366 2.10 23.71 -27.71
C LEU A 366 2.59 24.58 -26.55
N SER A 367 2.79 25.88 -26.77
CA SER A 367 3.10 26.87 -25.73
C SER A 367 2.01 26.98 -24.65
N SER A 368 0.77 26.62 -24.98
CA SER A 368 -0.39 26.73 -24.09
C SER A 368 -0.53 25.59 -23.08
N LEU A 369 0.28 24.53 -23.21
CA LEU A 369 0.26 23.33 -22.37
C LEU A 369 0.85 23.58 -20.98
N LYS A 370 0.00 24.02 -20.04
CA LYS A 370 0.41 24.42 -18.68
C LYS A 370 0.97 23.27 -17.83
N LYS A 371 0.50 22.03 -18.00
CA LYS A 371 0.96 20.87 -17.22
C LYS A 371 2.31 20.32 -17.70
N LEU A 372 2.61 20.46 -18.99
CA LEU A 372 3.90 20.10 -19.59
C LEU A 372 5.08 20.82 -18.91
N VAL A 373 4.83 22.01 -18.35
CA VAL A 373 5.79 22.84 -17.61
C VAL A 373 5.86 22.48 -16.10
N LYS A 374 4.89 21.75 -15.55
CA LYS A 374 4.64 21.68 -14.11
C LYS A 374 4.42 20.25 -13.60
N SER A 375 5.51 19.50 -13.42
CA SER A 375 5.49 18.20 -12.73
C SER A 375 6.73 17.94 -11.86
N ILE A 376 6.71 18.42 -10.61
CA ILE A 376 7.00 17.63 -9.39
C ILE A 376 6.26 18.29 -8.21
N ILE A 377 5.31 17.60 -7.58
CA ILE A 377 5.09 17.64 -6.11
C ILE A 377 4.51 16.28 -5.71
N TRP A 378 5.25 15.48 -4.92
CA TRP A 378 4.78 14.79 -3.71
C TRP A 378 6.02 14.30 -2.92
N GLU A 379 6.42 15.14 -1.94
CA GLU A 379 7.37 14.94 -0.82
C GLU A 379 8.90 14.78 -1.06
N ILE A 380 9.69 15.38 -0.16
CA ILE A 380 11.10 15.83 -0.32
C ILE A 380 11.81 15.74 1.07
N PRO A 381 13.06 15.20 1.20
CA PRO A 381 14.25 16.03 1.55
C PRO A 381 15.61 15.45 1.04
N ILE A 382 16.75 16.13 0.96
CA ILE A 382 17.17 17.55 1.02
C ILE A 382 18.43 17.61 0.11
N ASN A 383 18.41 18.40 -0.97
CA ASN A 383 19.57 18.90 -1.75
C ASN A 383 19.10 19.67 -3.01
N LEU A 384 18.04 20.49 -2.86
CA LEU A 384 17.27 21.01 -3.99
C LEU A 384 17.85 22.29 -4.64
N GLY A 385 19.15 22.54 -4.50
CA GLY A 385 19.84 23.71 -5.07
C GLY A 385 20.23 23.57 -6.55
N ARG A 386 19.74 22.54 -7.25
CA ARG A 386 20.14 22.18 -8.62
C ARG A 386 19.03 21.59 -9.50
N VAL A 387 17.77 21.60 -9.05
CA VAL A 387 16.68 20.99 -9.82
C VAL A 387 16.05 22.03 -10.74
N GLU A 388 16.62 22.15 -11.94
CA GLU A 388 15.89 22.68 -13.09
C GLU A 388 14.65 21.79 -13.32
N SER A 389 13.49 22.41 -13.50
CA SER A 389 12.20 21.73 -13.64
C SER A 389 12.24 20.77 -14.84
N LEU A 390 12.30 19.47 -14.56
CA LEU A 390 12.54 18.41 -15.53
C LEU A 390 11.30 18.11 -16.39
N VAL A 391 11.04 19.03 -17.32
CA VAL A 391 10.11 18.87 -18.43
C VAL A 391 10.68 17.84 -19.39
N LEU A 392 9.98 16.71 -19.59
CA LEU A 392 10.42 15.66 -20.51
C LEU A 392 9.75 15.78 -21.89
N VAL A 393 10.05 16.90 -22.57
CA VAL A 393 9.82 17.04 -24.02
C VAL A 393 11.05 16.53 -24.75
N ASN A 394 10.89 15.56 -25.65
CA ASN A 394 11.99 15.09 -26.50
C ASN A 394 11.53 14.96 -27.95
N ILE A 395 12.13 15.77 -28.82
CA ILE A 395 11.84 15.88 -30.26
C ILE A 395 13.08 15.64 -31.13
N SER A 396 14.21 15.27 -30.53
CA SER A 396 15.48 15.00 -31.20
C SER A 396 15.37 13.95 -32.32
N HIS A 397 16.29 14.00 -33.30
CA HIS A 397 16.35 13.07 -34.43
C HIS A 397 15.05 13.09 -35.25
N ASN A 398 14.79 14.22 -35.88
CA ASN A 398 13.65 14.51 -36.78
C ASN A 398 14.12 15.51 -37.87
N ASN A 399 13.20 15.99 -38.72
CA ASN A 399 13.45 16.96 -39.78
C ASN A 399 12.75 18.32 -39.49
N LEU A 400 12.65 18.72 -38.22
CA LEU A 400 11.99 19.97 -37.80
C LEU A 400 12.89 21.18 -38.09
N HIS A 401 12.28 22.34 -38.35
CA HIS A 401 12.98 23.60 -38.59
C HIS A 401 12.28 24.80 -37.95
N GLY A 402 12.96 25.94 -37.90
CA GLY A 402 12.42 27.21 -37.38
C GLY A 402 12.84 27.53 -35.95
N SER A 403 12.12 28.43 -35.28
CA SER A 403 12.46 28.86 -33.91
C SER A 403 11.72 28.08 -32.83
N LEU A 404 12.39 27.74 -31.73
CA LEU A 404 11.74 27.20 -30.54
C LEU A 404 10.73 28.19 -29.93
N PRO A 405 9.51 27.72 -29.54
CA PRO A 405 8.53 28.54 -28.83
C PRO A 405 9.06 29.16 -27.53
N SER A 406 8.55 30.34 -27.18
CA SER A 406 9.10 31.21 -26.12
C SER A 406 8.64 30.86 -24.69
N THR A 407 8.52 29.58 -24.33
CA THR A 407 7.87 29.16 -23.06
C THR A 407 8.74 28.26 -22.19
N GLY A 408 8.38 28.14 -20.90
CA GLY A 408 9.18 27.43 -19.89
C GLY A 408 9.61 26.02 -20.27
N ALA A 409 8.78 25.27 -21.01
CA ALA A 409 9.10 23.93 -21.51
C ALA A 409 10.24 23.91 -22.55
N PHE A 410 10.38 24.98 -23.35
CA PHE A 410 11.36 25.08 -24.45
C PHE A 410 12.51 26.05 -24.14
N LEU A 411 12.40 26.89 -23.11
CA LEU A 411 13.47 27.77 -22.64
C LEU A 411 14.55 27.00 -21.87
N ALA A 412 14.15 25.95 -21.13
CA ALA A 412 15.04 25.08 -20.35
C ALA A 412 15.23 23.68 -21.01
N ILE A 413 14.92 23.54 -22.30
CA ILE A 413 15.06 22.25 -22.99
C ILE A 413 16.54 21.90 -23.18
N ASN A 414 16.91 20.67 -22.80
CA ASN A 414 18.28 20.19 -22.94
C ASN A 414 18.66 20.05 -24.42
N ALA A 415 19.86 20.49 -24.80
CA ALA A 415 20.41 20.37 -26.17
C ALA A 415 20.21 18.97 -26.78
N SER A 416 20.38 17.91 -25.98
CA SER A 416 20.21 16.51 -26.41
C SER A 416 18.75 16.13 -26.74
N ALA A 417 17.76 16.85 -26.21
CA ALA A 417 16.34 16.60 -26.45
C ALA A 417 15.81 17.26 -27.73
N VAL A 418 16.63 18.10 -28.39
CA VAL A 418 16.34 18.80 -29.66
C VAL A 418 17.37 18.53 -30.76
N ALA A 419 18.44 17.78 -30.44
CA ALA A 419 19.51 17.39 -31.37
C ALA A 419 18.99 16.79 -32.69
N ASP A 420 19.81 16.88 -33.75
CA ASP A 420 19.47 16.41 -35.10
C ASP A 420 18.11 16.95 -35.60
N ASN A 421 18.02 18.29 -35.66
CA ASN A 421 16.97 19.12 -36.27
C ASN A 421 17.56 20.49 -36.68
N GLU A 422 16.89 21.26 -37.54
CA GLU A 422 17.32 22.59 -38.02
C GLU A 422 16.70 23.76 -37.21
N LEU A 423 16.84 23.74 -35.88
CA LEU A 423 16.17 24.66 -34.96
C LEU A 423 17.05 25.84 -34.48
N CYS A 424 16.44 26.98 -34.14
CA CYS A 424 17.09 28.12 -33.46
C CYS A 424 16.39 28.52 -32.15
N GLY A 425 17.11 29.19 -31.26
CA GLY A 425 16.60 29.75 -30.00
C GLY A 425 16.75 28.84 -28.78
N GLY A 426 16.42 29.36 -27.59
CA GLY A 426 16.71 28.74 -26.29
C GLY A 426 17.56 29.65 -25.40
N ASP A 427 17.82 29.26 -24.15
CA ASP A 427 18.81 29.94 -23.29
C ASP A 427 20.24 29.54 -23.70
N THR A 428 21.23 30.28 -23.23
CA THR A 428 22.68 30.11 -23.44
C THR A 428 23.23 28.72 -23.07
N SER A 429 22.49 27.91 -22.31
CA SER A 429 22.79 26.51 -21.98
C SER A 429 22.31 25.47 -23.00
N SER A 430 21.46 25.86 -23.96
CA SER A 430 20.79 24.94 -24.90
C SER A 430 21.59 24.58 -26.16
N GLY A 431 22.72 25.26 -26.43
CA GLY A 431 23.61 24.97 -27.56
C GLY A 431 23.10 25.33 -28.95
N LEU A 432 21.87 25.87 -29.08
CA LEU A 432 21.25 26.25 -30.35
C LEU A 432 21.65 27.67 -30.82
N PRO A 433 21.64 27.94 -32.13
CA PRO A 433 21.95 29.27 -32.67
C PRO A 433 20.88 30.32 -32.28
N PRO A 434 21.24 31.59 -32.03
CA PRO A 434 20.31 32.59 -31.53
C PRO A 434 19.40 33.18 -32.63
N CYS A 435 18.08 33.08 -32.46
CA CYS A 435 17.13 33.87 -33.24
C CYS A 435 17.07 35.33 -32.71
N ARG A 436 16.92 36.34 -33.60
CA ARG A 436 16.85 37.78 -33.20
C ARG A 436 15.60 38.10 -32.36
N ARG A 437 15.74 38.86 -31.25
CA ARG A 437 14.61 39.34 -30.40
C ARG A 437 14.79 40.75 -29.83
N VAL A 438 13.68 41.34 -29.40
CA VAL A 438 13.52 42.64 -28.72
C VAL A 438 13.09 42.42 -27.25
N LYS A 439 13.33 43.38 -26.32
CA LYS A 439 13.16 43.24 -24.85
C LYS A 439 12.09 44.18 -24.26
N ASN A 440 11.50 43.81 -23.10
CA ASN A 440 11.20 44.76 -21.99
C ASN A 440 10.89 44.06 -20.62
N PRO A 441 11.17 44.66 -19.42
CA PRO A 441 10.97 44.03 -18.10
C PRO A 441 10.17 44.85 -17.04
N MET A 442 9.76 44.24 -15.89
CA MET A 442 9.75 44.87 -14.53
C MET A 442 9.21 43.96 -13.40
N TRP A 443 9.76 44.11 -12.17
CA TRP A 443 9.42 43.39 -10.91
C TRP A 443 9.55 44.35 -9.72
N TRP A 444 8.48 44.71 -8.97
CA TRP A 444 8.59 45.46 -7.69
C TRP A 444 7.40 45.47 -6.68
N PHE A 445 6.19 44.93 -6.97
CA PHE A 445 4.96 45.40 -6.26
C PHE A 445 4.45 44.64 -5.00
N TYR A 446 5.08 43.56 -4.52
CA TYR A 446 4.41 42.62 -3.57
C TYR A 446 4.71 42.75 -2.06
N VAL A 447 5.47 43.76 -1.60
CA VAL A 447 6.07 43.75 -0.25
C VAL A 447 5.25 44.47 0.85
N ALA A 448 4.14 45.15 0.54
CA ALA A 448 3.61 46.22 1.42
C ALA A 448 2.36 45.92 2.30
N CYS A 449 1.64 44.79 2.17
CA CYS A 449 0.23 44.72 2.64
C CYS A 449 -0.13 43.71 3.77
N ILE A 450 0.82 42.97 4.38
CA ILE A 450 0.49 41.90 5.36
C ILE A 450 0.89 42.27 6.80
N LEU A 451 0.24 43.28 7.39
CA LEU A 451 0.43 43.61 8.82
C LEU A 451 -0.81 44.18 9.56
N GLY A 452 -1.99 44.20 8.92
CA GLY A 452 -3.23 44.76 9.51
C GLY A 452 -4.19 43.76 10.18
N ALA A 453 -4.03 42.45 9.98
CA ALA A 453 -5.06 41.45 10.31
C ALA A 453 -4.99 40.88 11.74
N SER A 454 -3.93 41.17 12.51
CA SER A 454 -3.61 40.45 13.76
C SER A 454 -4.29 40.98 15.04
N VAL A 455 -4.89 42.18 15.02
CA VAL A 455 -5.40 42.83 16.25
C VAL A 455 -6.86 42.48 16.56
N VAL A 456 -7.68 42.18 15.56
CA VAL A 456 -9.14 41.96 15.74
C VAL A 456 -9.46 40.59 16.36
N LEU A 457 -8.62 39.57 16.14
CA LEU A 457 -8.84 38.20 16.63
C LEU A 457 -8.62 38.05 18.15
N ALA A 458 -7.86 38.94 18.80
CA ALA A 458 -7.49 38.81 20.21
C ALA A 458 -8.66 39.08 21.18
N LEU A 459 -9.60 39.96 20.81
CA LEU A 459 -10.66 40.41 21.73
C LEU A 459 -11.88 39.46 21.77
N ALA A 460 -12.05 38.59 20.78
CA ALA A 460 -13.18 37.65 20.74
C ALA A 460 -13.04 36.47 21.73
N CYS A 461 -11.81 36.01 22.00
CA CYS A 461 -11.58 34.81 22.81
C CYS A 461 -11.82 35.02 24.31
N PHE A 462 -11.68 36.24 24.83
CA PHE A 462 -11.79 36.53 26.27
C PHE A 462 -13.22 36.32 26.82
N GLY A 463 -14.25 36.54 25.99
CA GLY A 463 -15.66 36.42 26.41
C GLY A 463 -16.15 34.99 26.65
N ILE A 464 -15.48 33.97 26.09
CA ILE A 464 -15.97 32.58 26.14
C ILE A 464 -15.60 31.87 27.47
N VAL A 465 -14.55 32.34 28.15
CA VAL A 465 -13.97 31.68 29.33
C VAL A 465 -14.86 31.77 30.59
N LEU A 466 -15.72 32.80 30.70
CA LEU A 466 -16.45 33.10 31.93
C LEU A 466 -17.78 32.35 32.15
N ILE A 467 -18.26 31.55 31.18
CA ILE A 467 -19.65 31.02 31.20
C ILE A 467 -19.76 29.54 31.64
N ARG A 468 -18.68 28.76 31.76
CA ARG A 468 -18.77 27.29 32.03
C ARG A 468 -17.93 26.76 33.19
N GLY A 469 -18.16 27.31 34.39
CA GLY A 469 -17.75 26.69 35.66
C GLY A 469 -18.88 25.94 36.38
N ARG A 470 -18.56 24.74 36.92
CA ARG A 470 -19.40 23.86 37.80
C ARG A 470 -20.48 23.03 37.07
N LYS A 471 -20.79 21.75 37.36
CA LYS A 471 -20.42 20.74 38.40
C LYS A 471 -20.33 19.32 37.75
N ASN A 472 -19.91 18.19 38.35
CA ASN A 472 -18.92 17.80 39.39
C ASN A 472 -18.76 16.25 39.31
N LEU A 473 -17.53 15.72 39.34
CA LEU A 473 -17.14 14.38 39.83
C LEU A 473 -15.62 14.43 40.11
N GLU A 474 -15.11 13.81 41.19
CA GLU A 474 -13.85 14.24 41.82
C GLU A 474 -12.65 14.28 40.87
N LEU A 475 -12.27 15.51 40.54
CA LEU A 475 -11.28 15.88 39.56
C LEU A 475 -10.43 16.95 40.24
N LYS A 476 -9.23 16.53 40.66
CA LYS A 476 -8.34 17.35 41.47
C LYS A 476 -7.71 18.39 40.55
N ARG A 477 -8.17 19.65 40.68
CA ARG A 477 -7.55 20.76 39.97
C ARG A 477 -6.32 21.24 40.72
N VAL A 478 -5.19 21.31 40.01
CA VAL A 478 -3.91 21.80 40.52
C VAL A 478 -3.42 22.88 39.55
N GLU A 479 -3.01 24.03 40.08
CA GLU A 479 -2.51 25.16 39.31
C GLU A 479 -1.00 25.31 39.54
N ASN A 480 -0.25 25.43 38.45
CA ASN A 480 1.19 25.64 38.47
C ASN A 480 1.61 26.56 37.30
N GLU A 481 2.92 26.84 37.17
CA GLU A 481 3.47 27.71 36.10
C GLU A 481 3.12 27.24 34.68
N ASP A 482 2.85 25.94 34.51
CA ASP A 482 2.49 25.31 33.23
C ASP A 482 0.97 25.35 32.93
N GLY A 483 0.11 25.71 33.88
CA GLY A 483 -1.34 25.88 33.69
C GLY A 483 -2.22 25.19 34.75
N ILE A 484 -3.52 25.07 34.45
CA ILE A 484 -4.50 24.38 35.32
C ILE A 484 -4.63 22.93 34.86
N TRP A 485 -4.19 22.00 35.71
CA TRP A 485 -4.25 20.56 35.49
C TRP A 485 -5.45 19.94 36.18
N GLU A 486 -6.18 19.11 35.45
CA GLU A 486 -7.28 18.28 35.91
C GLU A 486 -6.81 16.83 36.06
N LEU A 487 -6.75 16.33 37.30
CA LEU A 487 -6.30 14.97 37.59
C LEU A 487 -7.46 14.08 38.06
N GLN A 488 -7.59 12.91 37.43
CA GLN A 488 -8.53 11.86 37.81
C GLN A 488 -7.75 10.55 38.01
N PHE A 489 -7.74 10.03 39.24
CA PHE A 489 -7.05 8.78 39.57
C PHE A 489 -8.07 7.69 39.93
N PHE A 490 -7.88 6.49 39.41
CA PHE A 490 -8.82 5.38 39.58
C PHE A 490 -8.55 4.53 40.83
N HIS A 491 -7.56 4.92 41.66
CA HIS A 491 -7.20 4.18 42.86
C HIS A 491 -6.87 5.09 44.07
N PRO A 492 -7.54 4.93 45.23
CA PRO A 492 -7.39 5.83 46.39
C PRO A 492 -5.99 5.88 47.03
N LYS A 493 -5.12 4.91 46.75
CA LYS A 493 -3.72 4.91 47.19
C LYS A 493 -2.83 5.78 46.29
N VAL A 494 -3.17 5.89 45.00
CA VAL A 494 -2.39 6.65 44.01
C VAL A 494 -2.73 8.14 44.07
N SER A 495 -4.02 8.48 44.24
CA SER A 495 -4.50 9.87 44.35
C SER A 495 -3.93 10.67 45.53
N LYS A 496 -3.38 9.95 46.53
CA LYS A 496 -2.74 10.52 47.73
C LYS A 496 -1.21 10.59 47.63
N SER A 497 -0.59 9.97 46.63
CA SER A 497 0.86 9.92 46.50
C SER A 497 1.38 10.60 45.23
N VAL A 498 0.82 10.31 44.06
CA VAL A 498 1.32 10.86 42.78
C VAL A 498 0.80 12.28 42.59
N THR A 499 1.71 13.24 42.38
CA THR A 499 1.36 14.63 42.06
C THR A 499 1.54 14.95 40.56
N ILE A 500 1.13 16.15 40.12
CA ILE A 500 1.38 16.56 38.73
C ILE A 500 2.86 16.90 38.52
N GLU A 501 3.56 17.33 39.56
CA GLU A 501 5.00 17.59 39.56
C GLU A 501 5.80 16.27 39.39
N ASP A 502 5.38 15.16 40.02
CA ASP A 502 5.95 13.82 39.77
C ASP A 502 5.82 13.42 38.28
N ILE A 503 4.73 13.83 37.61
CA ILE A 503 4.45 13.52 36.20
C ILE A 503 5.26 14.45 35.27
N LEU A 504 5.27 15.75 35.52
CA LEU A 504 5.99 16.74 34.71
C LEU A 504 7.52 16.65 34.86
N SER A 505 8.02 16.27 36.04
CA SER A 505 9.45 16.00 36.26
C SER A 505 9.95 14.79 35.46
N SER A 506 9.12 13.76 35.25
CA SER A 506 9.47 12.61 34.39
C SER A 506 9.82 12.99 32.94
N LYS A 507 9.33 14.15 32.47
CA LYS A 507 9.67 14.74 31.17
C LYS A 507 10.97 15.56 31.20
N LYS A 508 11.28 16.22 32.33
CA LYS A 508 12.49 17.05 32.51
C LYS A 508 13.77 16.22 32.73
N GLU A 509 13.67 14.98 33.23
CA GLU A 509 14.83 14.11 33.50
C GLU A 509 15.30 13.25 32.30
N GLU A 510 14.76 13.46 31.08
CA GLU A 510 15.08 12.69 29.85
C GLU A 510 14.94 11.15 29.95
N LYS A 511 14.23 10.62 30.97
CA LYS A 511 13.98 9.18 31.19
C LYS A 511 12.91 8.61 30.24
N VAL A 512 13.15 8.77 28.94
CA VAL A 512 12.33 8.23 27.85
C VAL A 512 12.42 6.70 27.85
N ILE A 513 11.29 6.02 28.06
CA ILE A 513 11.19 4.56 27.90
C ILE A 513 11.03 4.23 26.41
N HIS A 514 10.29 5.04 25.66
CA HIS A 514 9.89 4.73 24.29
C HIS A 514 9.70 5.98 23.42
N ARG A 515 10.12 5.89 22.16
CA ARG A 515 9.89 6.87 21.08
C ARG A 515 9.10 6.19 19.96
N GLY A 516 7.78 6.32 19.97
CA GLY A 516 6.89 5.75 18.95
C GLY A 516 6.39 6.81 17.97
N LYS A 517 5.84 6.39 16.82
CA LYS A 517 5.29 7.31 15.79
C LYS A 517 4.11 8.19 16.25
N LYS A 518 3.51 7.91 17.42
CA LYS A 518 2.31 8.59 17.94
C LYS A 518 2.46 9.24 19.33
N GLY A 519 3.67 9.35 19.88
CA GLY A 519 3.91 10.03 21.17
C GLY A 519 5.10 9.50 21.97
N PHE A 520 5.45 10.21 23.04
CA PHE A 520 6.52 9.83 23.98
C PHE A 520 5.96 9.08 25.20
N SER A 521 6.78 8.22 25.79
CA SER A 521 6.46 7.58 27.07
C SER A 521 7.64 7.63 28.04
N TYR A 522 7.36 8.07 29.27
CA TYR A 522 8.34 8.45 30.28
C TYR A 522 8.23 7.55 31.51
N LYS A 523 9.36 7.30 32.19
CA LYS A 523 9.39 6.59 33.47
C LYS A 523 9.23 7.59 34.62
N GLY A 524 8.08 7.56 35.27
CA GLY A 524 7.83 8.33 36.49
C GLY A 524 8.20 7.54 37.76
N LYS A 525 8.57 8.26 38.80
CA LYS A 525 8.75 7.74 40.16
C LYS A 525 8.16 8.76 41.13
N CYS A 526 7.25 8.34 41.99
CA CYS A 526 6.66 9.21 43.01
C CYS A 526 7.68 9.49 44.12
N ILE A 527 7.87 10.76 44.47
CA ILE A 527 8.83 11.19 45.50
C ILE A 527 8.44 10.69 46.91
N ILE A 528 7.14 10.53 47.18
CA ILE A 528 6.62 10.26 48.54
C ILE A 528 6.76 8.78 48.94
N ASN A 529 6.67 7.85 48.00
CA ASN A 529 6.58 6.41 48.29
C ASN A 529 7.34 5.50 47.32
N ASP A 530 8.23 6.07 46.50
CA ASP A 530 9.07 5.35 45.53
C ASP A 530 8.31 4.56 44.44
N MET A 531 6.99 4.73 44.33
CA MET A 531 6.14 4.05 43.35
C MET A 531 6.56 4.41 41.91
N LYS A 532 6.93 3.41 41.12
CA LYS A 532 7.22 3.53 39.68
C LYS A 532 5.90 3.55 38.88
N PHE A 533 5.80 4.43 37.89
CA PHE A 533 4.68 4.49 36.95
C PHE A 533 5.16 4.82 35.53
N MET A 534 4.32 4.57 34.52
CA MET A 534 4.58 4.94 33.13
C MET A 534 3.62 6.06 32.71
N VAL A 535 4.16 7.15 32.18
CA VAL A 535 3.41 8.29 31.66
C VAL A 535 3.43 8.25 30.14
N LYS A 536 2.27 8.33 29.50
CA LYS A 536 2.14 8.45 28.04
C LYS A 536 1.51 9.79 27.68
N GLU A 537 2.22 10.58 26.89
CA GLU A 537 1.77 11.89 26.40
C GLU A 537 0.83 11.71 25.20
N ILE A 538 -0.31 12.38 25.21
CA ILE A 538 -1.25 12.44 24.07
C ILE A 538 -0.93 13.69 23.26
N ASN A 539 -0.58 13.50 21.99
CA ASN A 539 -0.35 14.58 21.05
C ASN A 539 -1.69 15.23 20.63
N ASP A 540 -1.69 16.56 20.48
CA ASP A 540 -2.83 17.39 20.07
C ASP A 540 -4.14 17.17 20.87
N VAL A 541 -4.18 17.73 22.08
CA VAL A 541 -5.36 17.69 22.96
C VAL A 541 -6.62 18.27 22.31
N LYS A 542 -6.49 19.07 21.24
CA LYS A 542 -7.62 19.76 20.58
C LYS A 542 -8.38 18.88 19.59
N SER A 543 -7.82 17.76 19.12
CA SER A 543 -8.53 16.81 18.25
C SER A 543 -9.36 15.77 19.02
N ILE A 544 -9.15 15.65 20.34
CA ILE A 544 -9.77 14.63 21.18
C ILE A 544 -11.28 14.87 21.32
N GLN A 545 -12.09 13.89 20.88
CA GLN A 545 -13.55 13.93 20.98
C GLN A 545 -14.03 13.96 22.45
N SER A 546 -15.17 14.61 22.71
CA SER A 546 -15.64 14.87 24.08
C SER A 546 -16.07 13.63 24.87
N ASN A 547 -16.44 12.54 24.19
CA ASN A 547 -16.79 11.23 24.75
C ASN A 547 -15.58 10.39 25.21
N PHE A 548 -14.37 10.72 24.75
CA PHE A 548 -13.14 9.99 25.10
C PHE A 548 -12.88 9.94 26.61
N TRP A 549 -13.13 11.04 27.32
CA TRP A 549 -12.82 11.15 28.76
C TRP A 549 -13.75 10.30 29.66
N PRO A 550 -15.08 10.24 29.44
CA PRO A 550 -15.93 9.23 30.07
C PRO A 550 -15.51 7.78 29.76
N GLU A 551 -15.20 7.46 28.50
CA GLU A 551 -14.84 6.10 28.08
C GLU A 551 -13.54 5.60 28.74
N ILE A 552 -12.49 6.43 28.76
CA ILE A 552 -11.22 6.07 29.40
C ILE A 552 -11.36 5.98 30.94
N ALA A 553 -12.34 6.67 31.54
CA ALA A 553 -12.63 6.59 32.96
C ALA A 553 -13.37 5.29 33.36
N GLU A 554 -14.15 4.68 32.46
CA GLU A 554 -14.64 3.31 32.64
C GLU A 554 -13.52 2.29 32.43
N PHE A 555 -12.66 2.50 31.43
CA PHE A 555 -11.49 1.64 31.19
C PHE A 555 -10.56 1.56 32.42
N GLY A 556 -10.35 2.68 33.12
CA GLY A 556 -9.56 2.74 34.36
C GLY A 556 -10.04 1.88 35.53
N LYS A 557 -11.27 1.33 35.46
CA LYS A 557 -11.84 0.43 36.48
C LYS A 557 -11.57 -1.05 36.19
N LEU A 558 -11.16 -1.38 34.97
CA LEU A 558 -10.96 -2.77 34.53
C LEU A 558 -9.77 -3.43 35.23
N GLN A 559 -9.91 -4.73 35.51
CA GLN A 559 -8.85 -5.55 36.09
C GLN A 559 -8.81 -6.91 35.40
N HIS A 560 -7.70 -7.23 34.75
CA HIS A 560 -7.47 -8.52 34.10
C HIS A 560 -5.96 -8.85 34.20
N PRO A 561 -5.56 -10.09 34.52
CA PRO A 561 -4.15 -10.44 34.73
C PRO A 561 -3.24 -10.19 33.52
N ASN A 562 -3.81 -10.12 32.31
CA ASN A 562 -3.08 -9.83 31.07
C ASN A 562 -3.28 -8.40 30.55
N ILE A 563 -3.76 -7.44 31.35
CA ILE A 563 -3.94 -6.03 30.93
C ILE A 563 -3.23 -5.10 31.92
N VAL A 564 -2.39 -4.19 31.42
CA VAL A 564 -1.71 -3.20 32.28
C VAL A 564 -2.74 -2.22 32.84
N LYS A 565 -2.72 -2.05 34.16
CA LYS A 565 -3.67 -1.20 34.87
C LYS A 565 -3.42 0.28 34.57
N LEU A 566 -4.46 0.97 34.07
CA LEU A 566 -4.49 2.43 34.01
C LEU A 566 -4.76 2.95 35.43
N ILE A 567 -3.87 3.78 35.97
CA ILE A 567 -3.95 4.27 37.36
C ILE A 567 -4.49 5.70 37.45
N GLY A 568 -4.38 6.49 36.38
CA GLY A 568 -4.99 7.82 36.29
C GLY A 568 -4.87 8.49 34.93
N VAL A 569 -5.54 9.63 34.82
CA VAL A 569 -5.54 10.52 33.65
C VAL A 569 -5.32 11.95 34.14
N CYS A 570 -4.53 12.72 33.41
CA CYS A 570 -4.26 14.12 33.71
C CYS A 570 -4.40 14.96 32.44
N ARG A 571 -5.12 16.08 32.47
CA ARG A 571 -5.33 16.94 31.29
C ARG A 571 -5.29 18.43 31.64
N SER A 572 -4.82 19.24 30.72
CA SER A 572 -4.87 20.71 30.75
C SER A 572 -5.20 21.26 29.36
N ASP A 573 -5.23 22.58 29.21
CA ASP A 573 -5.29 23.28 27.93
C ASP A 573 -4.02 23.09 27.07
N ARG A 574 -2.88 22.73 27.70
CA ARG A 574 -1.57 22.59 27.04
C ARG A 574 -1.11 21.15 26.79
N GLY A 575 -1.69 20.16 27.47
CA GLY A 575 -1.27 18.76 27.31
C GLY A 575 -2.18 17.76 28.02
N ALA A 576 -2.07 16.48 27.65
CA ALA A 576 -2.77 15.40 28.33
C ALA A 576 -1.88 14.16 28.47
N TYR A 577 -2.03 13.47 29.60
CA TYR A 577 -1.23 12.32 30.00
C TYR A 577 -2.11 11.18 30.49
N LEU A 578 -1.80 9.96 30.04
CA LEU A 578 -2.31 8.72 30.61
C LEU A 578 -1.24 8.12 31.52
N VAL A 579 -1.63 7.74 32.74
CA VAL A 579 -0.72 7.21 33.76
C VAL A 579 -1.06 5.74 34.01
N TYR A 580 -0.10 4.86 33.77
CA TYR A 580 -0.23 3.40 33.93
C TYR A 580 0.68 2.87 35.04
N GLU A 581 0.30 1.71 35.59
CA GLU A 581 1.18 0.92 36.45
C GLU A 581 2.47 0.52 35.70
N TYR A 582 3.62 0.67 36.36
CA TYR A 582 4.90 0.26 35.77
C TYR A 582 5.10 -1.26 35.91
N VAL A 583 5.05 -1.97 34.79
CA VAL A 583 5.39 -3.40 34.73
C VAL A 583 6.88 -3.55 34.43
N GLU A 584 7.59 -4.31 35.27
CA GLU A 584 9.01 -4.58 35.11
C GLU A 584 9.21 -5.77 34.16
N GLY A 585 9.69 -5.48 32.95
CA GLY A 585 9.76 -6.42 31.84
C GLY A 585 10.44 -5.81 30.61
N LYS A 586 10.52 -6.57 29.52
CA LYS A 586 11.02 -6.10 28.21
C LYS A 586 9.84 -5.90 27.25
N ASN A 587 9.98 -5.02 26.26
CA ASN A 587 8.94 -4.88 25.25
C ASN A 587 8.87 -6.19 24.43
N LEU A 588 7.66 -6.65 24.10
CA LEU A 588 7.51 -7.88 23.33
C LEU A 588 8.24 -7.77 21.99
N SER A 589 8.26 -6.61 21.33
CA SER A 589 9.02 -6.38 20.09
C SER A 589 10.54 -6.54 20.25
N GLU A 590 11.11 -6.22 21.42
CA GLU A 590 12.54 -6.37 21.73
C GLU A 590 12.95 -7.85 21.88
N ILE A 591 12.05 -8.68 22.41
CA ILE A 591 12.35 -10.09 22.72
C ILE A 591 11.67 -11.09 21.80
N LEU A 592 10.70 -10.69 20.95
CA LEU A 592 9.96 -11.61 20.08
C LEU A 592 10.93 -12.51 19.31
N ARG A 593 12.01 -11.90 18.84
CA ARG A 593 13.12 -12.51 18.11
C ARG A 593 13.82 -13.65 18.88
N SER A 594 14.01 -13.52 20.20
CA SER A 594 14.68 -14.54 21.05
C SER A 594 13.73 -15.54 21.72
N LEU A 595 12.41 -15.35 21.61
CA LEU A 595 11.42 -16.25 22.20
C LEU A 595 11.16 -17.50 21.34
N SER A 596 11.25 -18.67 21.98
CA SER A 596 10.88 -19.96 21.39
C SER A 596 9.38 -20.01 21.02
N TRP A 597 9.03 -20.88 20.07
CA TRP A 597 7.64 -21.04 19.61
C TRP A 597 6.66 -21.36 20.75
N GLU A 598 7.05 -22.19 21.71
CA GLU A 598 6.24 -22.49 22.89
C GLU A 598 5.92 -21.23 23.70
N ARG A 599 6.91 -20.37 23.93
CA ARG A 599 6.71 -19.09 24.62
C ARG A 599 5.84 -18.13 23.80
N ARG A 600 6.05 -18.05 22.47
CA ARG A 600 5.20 -17.25 21.58
C ARG A 600 3.74 -17.72 21.58
N LEU A 601 3.50 -19.03 21.61
CA LEU A 601 2.16 -19.62 21.72
C LEU A 601 1.49 -19.30 23.07
N LYS A 602 2.23 -19.38 24.19
CA LYS A 602 1.73 -18.94 25.50
C LYS A 602 1.35 -17.45 25.50
N ILE A 603 2.18 -16.60 24.90
CA ILE A 603 1.92 -15.16 24.72
C ILE A 603 0.63 -14.94 23.90
N ALA A 604 0.47 -15.61 22.75
CA ALA A 604 -0.74 -15.52 21.94
C ALA A 604 -2.01 -15.95 22.71
N ILE A 605 -1.93 -17.00 23.55
CA ILE A 605 -3.02 -17.43 24.43
C ILE A 605 -3.32 -16.37 25.50
N GLY A 606 -2.32 -15.71 26.08
CA GLY A 606 -2.50 -14.60 27.03
C GLY A 606 -3.19 -13.40 26.39
N ILE A 607 -2.78 -13.01 25.18
CA ILE A 607 -3.41 -11.94 24.39
C ILE A 607 -4.86 -12.30 24.08
N ALA A 608 -5.15 -13.52 23.61
CA ALA A 608 -6.50 -13.97 23.32
C ALA A 608 -7.42 -13.95 24.56
N LYS A 609 -6.90 -14.28 25.75
CA LYS A 609 -7.64 -14.16 27.02
C LYS A 609 -8.00 -12.71 27.35
N ALA A 610 -7.05 -11.77 27.17
CA ALA A 610 -7.27 -10.34 27.37
C ALA A 610 -8.34 -9.78 26.41
N LEU A 611 -8.21 -10.05 25.11
CA LEU A 611 -9.16 -9.60 24.09
C LEU A 611 -10.58 -10.14 24.35
N ARG A 612 -10.71 -11.41 24.74
CA ARG A 612 -11.99 -12.00 25.13
C ARG A 612 -12.61 -11.28 26.34
N PHE A 613 -11.81 -10.92 27.34
CA PHE A 613 -12.31 -10.16 28.50
C PHE A 613 -12.85 -8.80 28.07
N LEU A 614 -12.12 -8.07 27.24
CA LEU A 614 -12.51 -6.74 26.76
C LEU A 614 -13.79 -6.79 25.93
N HIS A 615 -13.88 -7.73 25.00
CA HIS A 615 -15.03 -7.87 24.11
C HIS A 615 -16.29 -8.38 24.83
N CYS A 616 -16.16 -9.12 25.93
CA CYS A 616 -17.31 -9.69 26.66
C CYS A 616 -17.77 -8.86 27.87
N TYR A 617 -16.93 -7.97 28.42
CA TYR A 617 -17.21 -7.26 29.68
C TYR A 617 -17.16 -5.72 29.57
N CYS A 618 -16.89 -5.14 28.39
CA CYS A 618 -16.90 -3.69 28.18
C CYS A 618 -18.06 -3.25 27.27
N SER A 619 -18.75 -2.16 27.63
CA SER A 619 -19.82 -1.55 26.84
C SER A 619 -19.66 -0.01 26.85
N PRO A 620 -19.68 0.69 25.69
CA PRO A 620 -19.74 0.13 24.34
C PRO A 620 -18.52 -0.76 24.04
N THR A 621 -18.59 -1.55 22.96
CA THR A 621 -17.47 -2.41 22.53
C THR A 621 -16.22 -1.56 22.35
N VAL A 622 -15.27 -1.76 23.26
CA VAL A 622 -13.92 -1.19 23.23
C VAL A 622 -13.26 -1.68 21.94
N LEU A 623 -13.26 -0.82 20.92
CA LEU A 623 -12.64 -1.03 19.62
C LEU A 623 -11.11 -1.06 19.82
N VAL A 624 -10.60 -2.26 20.13
CA VAL A 624 -9.16 -2.50 20.20
C VAL A 624 -8.58 -2.18 18.82
N GLY A 625 -7.91 -1.04 18.73
CA GLY A 625 -7.27 -0.55 17.51
C GLY A 625 -6.08 -1.41 17.10
N TYR A 626 -5.28 -0.90 16.16
CA TYR A 626 -4.12 -1.62 15.61
C TYR A 626 -3.21 -2.23 16.69
N MET A 627 -3.26 -3.56 16.80
CA MET A 627 -2.45 -4.35 17.73
C MET A 627 -0.99 -4.46 17.23
N SER A 628 -0.18 -3.44 17.52
CA SER A 628 1.27 -3.44 17.28
C SER A 628 2.02 -4.24 18.36
N ALA A 629 3.05 -4.99 17.95
CA ALA A 629 3.96 -5.71 18.86
C ALA A 629 4.64 -4.78 19.90
N GLU A 630 4.67 -3.47 19.63
CA GLU A 630 5.21 -2.42 20.50
C GLU A 630 4.35 -2.14 21.75
N ASN A 631 3.08 -2.55 21.76
CA ASN A 631 2.13 -2.32 22.86
C ASN A 631 2.09 -3.47 23.89
N TYR A 632 2.99 -4.45 23.82
CA TYR A 632 3.00 -5.59 24.73
C TYR A 632 4.24 -5.57 25.61
N VAL A 633 4.08 -5.87 26.90
CA VAL A 633 5.19 -6.05 27.85
C VAL A 633 5.23 -7.51 28.27
N TRP A 634 6.41 -8.12 28.13
CA TRP A 634 6.66 -9.47 28.59
C TRP A 634 7.42 -9.45 29.92
N THR A 635 7.03 -10.37 30.80
CA THR A 635 7.61 -10.55 32.13
C THR A 635 8.01 -12.00 32.35
N GLU A 636 9.04 -12.24 33.16
CA GLU A 636 9.49 -13.60 33.57
C GLU A 636 8.62 -14.24 34.67
N ARG A 637 7.48 -13.60 35.03
CA ARG A 637 6.48 -14.15 35.96
C ARG A 637 5.48 -15.01 35.23
#